data_AF-A0A0Q6F2N5-F1
#
_entry.id   AF-A0A0Q6F2N5-F1
#
_cell.length_a   1.000
_cell.length_b   1.000
_cell.length_c   1.000
_cell.angle_alpha   90.00
_cell.angle_beta   90.00
_cell.angle_gamma   90.00
#
_symmetry.space_group_name_H-M   'P 1'
#
loop_
_entity.id
_entity.type
_entity.pdbx_description
1 polymer ?
#
loop_
_entity_poly.entity_id
_entity_poly.type
_entity_poly.pdbx_seq_one_letter_code
_entity_poly.pdbx_strand_id
1 'polypeptide(L)'
;MSVGDDYQAKVAAAPTGATFWFESGLHRLATPIDPKDGQTFLGAKGAVLDGSAVLTDFERAGSLYVASGQTQEGDRIATDEAAPGAVRGGFPETLFIDGQHLTPVASTDAVKAGTFYFDYAADKIYFADNPAGHLVETGKAAAAFESDAKNVTISNLTIEQFSSPVQHGAIQGGENWTVKNNEVRDNFGVGITVQAGSQVVGNYVHGNGEMGIGGEGANILVERNEIASNGEWAGIDPYWEGGGTKFALTTNLVVRDNYTHDNHGFGLWTDIDNIGTLYEGNLVVNNEGGGISHEISYDAEIRDNTLIGNGAKSQGWLWGGQIQIQNSQNVNVHDNLVDHSGGLNGIALIQQDRGSGAYGPYTTTSNTVHDNVLVSRSGEGASGGAADFNEAGMLNGGNVFANNEYHMADGNHWWWGDFPGGDDWAAYQAATNQDNGSVLTNAPIDTSQWLGGSGGATPTPAPAPAPTPAPETPSEPVAEGPDQPAPTPETAPTPTPEPSPTPEPVVVPAPGTATGGASLQGGGRIVDGDLMGSASGERLVGQGGALEIHGLGGDDRIVSSQASELLFGGAGRDTFVFRGESGNDSIEDFELGGSNADRIALDYAAFGSFDDVLAAARDVGSDTVIDLGESSLTLNDVSKGELQANDFLLI
;
A
#
# COMPACT_ATOMS: atom_id res chain seq x y z
N MET A 1 -2.66 -24.84 14.52
CA MET A 1 -3.98 -24.32 14.93
C MET A 1 -4.99 -24.93 13.99
N SER A 2 -5.79 -25.86 14.49
CA SER A 2 -6.88 -26.49 13.76
C SER A 2 -8.15 -25.66 13.88
N VAL A 3 -9.09 -25.87 12.96
CA VAL A 3 -10.41 -25.25 13.00
C VAL A 3 -11.14 -25.65 14.29
N GLY A 4 -11.66 -24.66 15.02
CA GLY A 4 -12.39 -24.86 16.28
C GLY A 4 -11.50 -24.98 17.53
N ASP A 5 -10.19 -24.81 17.41
CA ASP A 5 -9.30 -24.67 18.56
C ASP A 5 -9.65 -23.43 19.41
N ASP A 6 -9.36 -23.51 20.72
CA ASP A 6 -9.21 -22.32 21.55
C ASP A 6 -7.85 -21.67 21.25
N TYR A 7 -7.84 -20.74 20.28
CA TYR A 7 -6.62 -20.11 19.77
C TYR A 7 -5.89 -19.34 20.88
N GLN A 8 -6.61 -18.55 21.67
CA GLN A 8 -5.99 -17.72 22.70
C GLN A 8 -5.40 -18.58 23.82
N ALA A 9 -6.07 -19.66 24.25
CA ALA A 9 -5.48 -20.57 25.24
C ALA A 9 -4.17 -21.20 24.73
N LYS A 10 -4.09 -21.56 23.44
CA LYS A 10 -2.85 -22.10 22.84
C LYS A 10 -1.74 -21.05 22.78
N VAL A 11 -2.08 -19.81 22.44
CA VAL A 11 -1.14 -18.68 22.41
C VAL A 11 -0.61 -18.36 23.81
N ALA A 12 -1.49 -18.31 24.80
CA ALA A 12 -1.13 -18.08 26.19
C ALA A 12 -0.27 -19.20 26.80
N ALA A 13 -0.46 -20.45 26.37
CA ALA A 13 0.32 -21.59 26.85
C ALA A 13 1.74 -21.66 26.24
N ALA A 14 1.95 -21.09 25.06
CA ALA A 14 3.23 -21.12 24.36
C ALA A 14 4.23 -20.05 24.91
N PRO A 15 5.54 -20.26 24.74
CA PRO A 15 6.53 -19.23 25.07
C PRO A 15 6.48 -18.03 24.11
N THR A 16 7.17 -16.95 24.47
CA THR A 16 7.54 -15.86 23.53
C THR A 16 8.32 -16.43 22.36
N GLY A 17 8.26 -15.78 21.19
CA GLY A 17 8.95 -16.26 19.98
C GLY A 17 8.33 -17.51 19.33
N ALA A 18 7.25 -18.06 19.88
CA ALA A 18 6.61 -19.25 19.31
C ALA A 18 5.96 -18.95 17.95
N THR A 19 6.00 -19.93 17.06
CA THR A 19 5.32 -19.89 15.76
C THR A 19 4.06 -20.75 15.79
N PHE A 20 2.96 -20.19 15.29
CA PHE A 20 1.68 -20.85 15.12
C PHE A 20 1.34 -20.95 13.64
N TRP A 21 0.99 -22.15 13.21
CA TRP A 21 0.54 -22.43 11.85
C TRP A 21 -0.96 -22.71 11.86
N PHE A 22 -1.76 -21.91 11.18
CA PHE A 22 -3.19 -22.14 10.95
C PHE A 22 -3.39 -23.07 9.76
N GLU A 23 -4.17 -24.13 9.99
CA GLU A 23 -4.56 -25.05 8.93
C GLU A 23 -5.51 -24.37 7.92
N SER A 24 -5.69 -24.96 6.75
CA SER A 24 -6.68 -24.44 5.79
C SER A 24 -8.08 -24.59 6.36
N GLY A 25 -8.94 -23.58 6.22
CA GLY A 25 -10.29 -23.58 6.73
C GLY A 25 -10.69 -22.28 7.42
N LEU A 26 -11.92 -22.25 7.92
CA LEU A 26 -12.54 -21.09 8.54
C LEU A 26 -12.42 -21.17 10.07
N HIS A 27 -11.61 -20.28 10.64
CA HIS A 27 -11.30 -20.18 12.06
C HIS A 27 -12.08 -19.03 12.68
N ARG A 28 -13.21 -19.34 13.33
CA ARG A 28 -14.04 -18.32 13.98
C ARG A 28 -13.50 -17.94 15.34
N LEU A 29 -13.28 -16.64 15.55
CA LEU A 29 -12.81 -16.09 16.81
C LEU A 29 -13.99 -15.51 17.58
N ALA A 30 -14.07 -15.82 18.87
CA ALA A 30 -15.00 -15.19 19.80
C ALA A 30 -14.38 -13.97 20.51
N THR A 31 -13.05 -13.94 20.59
CA THR A 31 -12.25 -12.86 21.18
C THR A 31 -10.95 -12.71 20.38
N PRO A 32 -10.32 -11.53 20.39
CA PRO A 32 -9.01 -11.34 19.77
C PRO A 32 -7.96 -12.29 20.31
N ILE A 33 -6.99 -12.62 19.47
CA ILE A 33 -5.73 -13.22 19.90
C ILE A 33 -4.87 -12.10 20.49
N ASP A 34 -4.31 -12.32 21.68
CA ASP A 34 -3.35 -11.46 22.36
C ASP A 34 -1.97 -12.15 22.33
N PRO A 35 -1.12 -11.83 21.33
CA PRO A 35 0.23 -12.35 21.21
C PRO A 35 1.15 -12.02 22.38
N LYS A 36 2.28 -12.74 22.43
CA LYS A 36 3.45 -12.38 23.22
C LYS A 36 4.60 -11.96 22.30
N ASP A 37 5.59 -11.28 22.86
CA ASP A 37 6.76 -10.80 22.13
C ASP A 37 7.37 -11.88 21.21
N GLY A 38 7.68 -11.49 19.98
CA GLY A 38 8.36 -12.33 18.99
C GLY A 38 7.49 -13.42 18.35
N GLN A 39 6.22 -13.56 18.73
CA GLN A 39 5.40 -14.64 18.21
C GLN A 39 5.05 -14.44 16.73
N THR A 40 4.92 -15.55 16.02
CA THR A 40 4.66 -15.56 14.57
C THR A 40 3.40 -16.37 14.28
N PHE A 41 2.51 -15.83 13.44
CA PHE A 41 1.25 -16.43 13.05
C PHE A 41 1.22 -16.56 11.53
N LEU A 42 1.14 -17.80 11.05
CA LEU A 42 1.21 -18.15 9.64
C LEU A 42 -0.06 -18.87 9.21
N GLY A 43 -0.63 -18.52 8.08
CA GLY A 43 -1.73 -19.25 7.46
C GLY A 43 -1.27 -20.24 6.39
N ALA A 44 -1.88 -21.42 6.38
CA ALA A 44 -1.94 -22.24 5.18
C ALA A 44 -2.81 -21.56 4.12
N LYS A 45 -2.65 -21.96 2.85
CA LYS A 45 -3.55 -21.49 1.77
C LYS A 45 -5.02 -21.73 2.14
N GLY A 46 -5.82 -20.66 2.16
CA GLY A 46 -7.23 -20.70 2.55
C GLY A 46 -7.48 -20.80 4.05
N ALA A 47 -6.50 -20.45 4.89
CA ALA A 47 -6.72 -20.20 6.32
C ALA A 47 -7.36 -18.81 6.49
N VAL A 48 -8.60 -18.80 6.98
CA VAL A 48 -9.40 -17.59 7.20
C VAL A 48 -9.63 -17.42 8.69
N LEU A 49 -9.25 -16.27 9.25
CA LEU A 49 -9.67 -15.84 10.58
C LEU A 49 -10.90 -14.96 10.42
N ASP A 50 -11.98 -15.35 11.08
CA ASP A 50 -13.28 -14.72 10.90
C ASP A 50 -13.85 -14.28 12.26
N GLY A 51 -14.26 -13.03 12.34
CA GLY A 51 -14.79 -12.40 13.55
C GLY A 51 -16.27 -12.62 13.80
N SER A 52 -16.98 -13.34 12.92
CA SER A 52 -18.42 -13.53 12.97
C SER A 52 -18.84 -14.82 13.69
N ALA A 53 -20.14 -14.88 14.03
CA ALA A 53 -20.81 -16.07 14.52
C ALA A 53 -22.04 -16.40 13.67
N VAL A 54 -22.22 -17.70 13.38
CA VAL A 54 -23.38 -18.20 12.64
C VAL A 54 -24.65 -18.11 13.48
N LEU A 55 -25.70 -17.54 12.91
CA LEU A 55 -27.05 -17.49 13.47
C LEU A 55 -27.90 -18.60 12.86
N THR A 56 -28.47 -19.46 13.70
CA THR A 56 -29.27 -20.63 13.25
C THR A 56 -30.73 -20.60 13.67
N ASP A 57 -31.06 -19.83 14.72
CA ASP A 57 -32.38 -19.82 15.32
C ASP A 57 -33.07 -18.46 15.14
N PHE A 58 -34.17 -18.46 14.38
CA PHE A 58 -34.90 -17.26 14.04
C PHE A 58 -36.37 -17.35 14.43
N GLU A 59 -36.83 -16.36 15.20
CA GLU A 59 -38.24 -16.15 15.49
C GLU A 59 -38.88 -15.21 14.46
N ARG A 60 -40.20 -15.25 14.35
CA ARG A 60 -40.97 -14.30 13.52
C ARG A 60 -41.59 -13.22 14.39
N ALA A 61 -41.33 -11.96 14.07
CA ALA A 61 -42.02 -10.80 14.61
C ALA A 61 -42.72 -10.06 13.47
N GLY A 62 -43.97 -10.43 13.20
CA GLY A 62 -44.71 -9.92 12.03
C GLY A 62 -44.03 -10.34 10.71
N SER A 63 -43.61 -9.35 9.91
CA SER A 63 -42.86 -9.58 8.67
C SER A 63 -41.37 -9.79 8.86
N LEU A 64 -40.83 -9.56 10.07
CA LEU A 64 -39.40 -9.62 10.35
C LEU A 64 -38.99 -10.99 10.91
N TYR A 65 -37.73 -11.34 10.68
CA TYR A 65 -37.00 -12.39 11.36
C TYR A 65 -36.22 -11.79 12.53
N VAL A 66 -36.09 -12.56 13.61
CA VAL A 66 -35.47 -12.11 14.86
C VAL A 66 -34.48 -13.16 15.35
N ALA A 67 -33.21 -12.77 15.46
CA ALA A 67 -32.22 -13.53 16.21
C ALA A 67 -32.18 -12.97 17.64
N SER A 68 -32.47 -13.82 18.64
CA SER A 68 -32.49 -13.43 20.06
C SER A 68 -31.18 -13.80 20.76
N GLY A 69 -30.93 -13.22 21.94
CA GLY A 69 -29.76 -13.52 22.76
C GLY A 69 -28.46 -12.92 22.21
N GLN A 70 -28.58 -11.84 21.44
CA GLN A 70 -27.46 -11.15 20.82
C GLN A 70 -26.96 -10.08 21.78
N THR A 71 -25.89 -10.38 22.52
CA THR A 71 -25.32 -9.52 23.59
C THR A 71 -23.97 -8.91 23.21
N GLN A 72 -23.57 -8.98 21.94
CA GLN A 72 -22.27 -8.51 21.43
C GLN A 72 -22.27 -7.02 21.07
N GLU A 73 -22.85 -6.19 21.93
CA GLU A 73 -22.74 -4.74 21.77
C GLU A 73 -21.26 -4.35 21.83
N GLY A 74 -20.77 -3.74 20.75
CA GLY A 74 -19.38 -3.30 20.62
C GLY A 74 -19.20 -1.85 21.08
N ASP A 75 -17.94 -1.44 21.22
CA ASP A 75 -17.61 -0.08 21.61
C ASP A 75 -17.98 0.90 20.47
N ARG A 76 -18.74 1.93 20.83
CA ARG A 76 -19.19 2.98 19.91
C ARG A 76 -18.26 4.16 20.00
N ILE A 77 -17.45 4.35 18.97
CA ILE A 77 -16.44 5.41 18.89
C ILE A 77 -16.81 6.34 17.73
N ALA A 78 -16.51 7.64 17.89
CA ALA A 78 -16.70 8.68 16.88
C ALA A 78 -18.12 8.76 16.26
N THR A 79 -19.16 8.48 17.06
CA THR A 79 -20.55 8.52 16.56
C THR A 79 -21.04 9.93 16.16
N ASP A 80 -20.34 10.96 16.62
CA ASP A 80 -20.53 12.36 16.26
C ASP A 80 -19.84 12.76 14.95
N GLU A 81 -18.95 11.91 14.44
CA GLU A 81 -18.22 12.08 13.17
C GLU A 81 -18.85 11.23 12.05
N ALA A 82 -20.12 10.86 12.21
CA ALA A 82 -20.86 10.10 11.22
C ALA A 82 -21.08 10.93 9.94
N ALA A 83 -20.93 10.29 8.78
CA ALA A 83 -21.16 10.93 7.49
C ALA A 83 -22.59 11.49 7.40
N PRO A 84 -22.81 12.62 6.68
CA PRO A 84 -24.14 13.18 6.51
C PRO A 84 -25.16 12.15 6.00
N GLY A 85 -26.18 11.86 6.81
CA GLY A 85 -27.23 10.90 6.47
C GLY A 85 -26.91 9.44 6.78
N ALA A 86 -25.71 9.14 7.29
CA ALA A 86 -25.40 7.81 7.83
C ALA A 86 -26.34 7.48 8.99
N VAL A 87 -26.87 6.27 8.97
CA VAL A 87 -27.69 5.75 10.05
C VAL A 87 -26.80 4.86 10.90
N ARG A 88 -26.57 5.27 12.14
CA ARG A 88 -25.72 4.54 13.10
C ARG A 88 -24.26 4.44 12.65
N GLY A 89 -23.69 5.53 12.15
CA GLY A 89 -22.24 5.63 11.93
C GLY A 89 -21.47 5.43 13.23
N GLY A 90 -20.44 4.58 13.20
CA GLY A 90 -19.64 4.23 14.38
C GLY A 90 -20.26 3.18 15.32
N PHE A 91 -21.28 2.43 14.86
CA PHE A 91 -21.87 1.32 15.61
C PHE A 91 -21.40 -0.01 15.00
N PRO A 92 -20.47 -0.74 15.63
CA PRO A 92 -19.69 -1.80 14.97
C PRO A 92 -20.41 -3.13 14.77
N GLU A 93 -21.66 -3.25 15.22
CA GLU A 93 -22.42 -4.48 15.05
C GLU A 93 -22.80 -4.68 13.59
N THR A 94 -22.55 -5.88 13.09
CA THR A 94 -22.77 -6.25 11.69
C THR A 94 -23.69 -7.45 11.58
N LEU A 95 -24.39 -7.56 10.45
CA LEU A 95 -25.16 -8.73 10.06
C LEU A 95 -24.84 -9.04 8.59
N PHE A 96 -24.54 -10.29 8.30
CA PHE A 96 -24.19 -10.77 6.96
C PHE A 96 -25.17 -11.84 6.51
N ILE A 97 -25.46 -11.86 5.20
CA ILE A 97 -26.16 -12.96 4.53
C ILE A 97 -25.32 -13.39 3.34
N ASP A 98 -24.90 -14.66 3.33
CA ASP A 98 -23.99 -15.24 2.34
C ASP A 98 -22.72 -14.39 2.13
N GLY A 99 -22.15 -13.89 3.23
CA GLY A 99 -20.96 -13.04 3.24
C GLY A 99 -21.18 -11.58 2.82
N GLN A 100 -22.42 -11.16 2.55
CA GLN A 100 -22.74 -9.77 2.22
C GLN A 100 -23.29 -9.04 3.45
N HIS A 101 -22.69 -7.92 3.83
CA HIS A 101 -23.16 -7.11 4.96
C HIS A 101 -24.51 -6.43 4.64
N LEU A 102 -25.39 -6.35 5.64
CA LEU A 102 -26.64 -5.60 5.57
C LEU A 102 -26.43 -4.20 6.14
N THR A 103 -27.23 -3.23 5.69
CA THR A 103 -27.15 -1.84 6.18
C THR A 103 -27.87 -1.69 7.53
N PRO A 104 -27.25 -1.08 8.55
CA PRO A 104 -27.91 -0.84 9.83
C PRO A 104 -29.01 0.22 9.72
N VAL A 105 -30.10 0.05 10.47
CA VAL A 105 -31.17 1.05 10.62
C VAL A 105 -31.47 1.37 12.08
N ALA A 106 -32.17 2.47 12.36
CA ALA A 106 -32.35 2.99 13.72
C ALA A 106 -33.52 2.35 14.51
N SER A 107 -34.43 1.63 13.85
CA SER A 107 -35.58 1.02 14.51
C SER A 107 -36.14 -0.16 13.70
N THR A 108 -36.94 -0.99 14.34
CA THR A 108 -37.67 -2.10 13.68
C THR A 108 -38.58 -1.63 12.54
N ASP A 109 -39.21 -0.46 12.67
CA ASP A 109 -40.10 0.10 11.63
C ASP A 109 -39.35 0.46 10.33
N ALA A 110 -38.04 0.69 10.41
CA ALA A 110 -37.19 0.99 9.25
C ALA A 110 -36.64 -0.25 8.56
N VAL A 111 -36.80 -1.44 9.15
CA VAL A 111 -36.24 -2.69 8.63
C VAL A 111 -36.97 -3.12 7.35
N LYS A 112 -36.21 -3.23 6.27
CA LYS A 112 -36.58 -3.73 4.95
C LYS A 112 -35.50 -4.71 4.44
N ALA A 113 -35.73 -5.35 3.30
CA ALA A 113 -34.74 -6.23 2.69
C ALA A 113 -33.39 -5.50 2.48
N GLY A 114 -32.28 -6.16 2.79
CA GLY A 114 -30.93 -5.61 2.80
C GLY A 114 -30.58 -4.78 4.04
N THR A 115 -31.42 -4.76 5.08
CA THR A 115 -31.18 -3.95 6.29
C THR A 115 -31.43 -4.73 7.58
N PHE A 116 -30.83 -4.29 8.67
CA PHE A 116 -31.05 -4.86 9.99
C PHE A 116 -31.10 -3.81 11.10
N TYR A 117 -31.74 -4.15 12.21
CA TYR A 117 -31.75 -3.36 13.43
C TYR A 117 -31.26 -4.19 14.62
N PHE A 118 -30.25 -3.68 15.32
CA PHE A 118 -29.83 -4.23 16.60
C PHE A 118 -30.53 -3.47 17.74
N ASP A 119 -31.39 -4.18 18.47
CA ASP A 119 -32.09 -3.74 19.68
C ASP A 119 -31.31 -4.21 20.91
N TYR A 120 -30.45 -3.32 21.40
CA TYR A 120 -29.60 -3.58 22.57
C TYR A 120 -30.38 -3.81 23.86
N ALA A 121 -31.53 -3.14 24.02
CA ALA A 121 -32.31 -3.30 25.24
C ALA A 121 -32.99 -4.68 25.31
N ALA A 122 -33.20 -5.32 24.16
CA ALA A 122 -33.86 -6.61 24.06
C ALA A 122 -32.91 -7.76 23.69
N ASP A 123 -31.61 -7.48 23.47
CA ASP A 123 -30.60 -8.41 22.97
C ASP A 123 -31.07 -9.12 21.68
N LYS A 124 -31.55 -8.35 20.70
CA LYS A 124 -32.18 -8.87 19.47
C LYS A 124 -31.70 -8.18 18.21
N ILE A 125 -31.46 -8.98 17.17
CA ILE A 125 -31.26 -8.50 15.81
C ILE A 125 -32.52 -8.78 14.99
N TYR A 126 -33.05 -7.74 14.34
CA TYR A 126 -34.21 -7.81 13.45
C TYR A 126 -33.78 -7.58 12.01
N PHE A 127 -34.25 -8.43 11.08
CA PHE A 127 -33.99 -8.29 9.64
C PHE A 127 -35.18 -8.81 8.81
N ALA A 128 -35.28 -8.44 7.54
CA ALA A 128 -36.43 -8.80 6.69
C ALA A 128 -36.14 -9.93 5.69
N ASP A 129 -34.88 -10.08 5.28
CA ASP A 129 -34.43 -11.09 4.32
C ASP A 129 -34.70 -12.50 4.84
N ASN A 130 -35.09 -13.41 3.95
CA ASN A 130 -35.46 -14.77 4.33
C ASN A 130 -34.19 -15.59 4.63
N PRO A 131 -33.97 -16.06 5.87
CA PRO A 131 -32.75 -16.81 6.22
C PRO A 131 -32.76 -18.26 5.71
N ALA A 132 -33.89 -18.77 5.22
CA ALA A 132 -33.99 -20.17 4.83
C ALA A 132 -33.13 -20.49 3.60
N GLY A 133 -32.12 -21.36 3.78
CA GLY A 133 -31.19 -21.76 2.72
C GLY A 133 -29.98 -20.84 2.56
N HIS A 134 -29.83 -19.84 3.43
CA HIS A 134 -28.76 -18.86 3.41
C HIS A 134 -27.90 -18.99 4.68
N LEU A 135 -26.61 -18.65 4.56
CA LEU A 135 -25.73 -18.48 5.72
C LEU A 135 -25.98 -17.09 6.30
N VAL A 136 -26.38 -17.02 7.57
CA VAL A 136 -26.59 -15.75 8.27
C VAL A 136 -25.59 -15.66 9.41
N GLU A 137 -24.85 -14.57 9.45
CA GLU A 137 -23.74 -14.36 10.38
C GLU A 137 -23.84 -12.97 11.01
N THR A 138 -23.31 -12.81 12.21
CA THR A 138 -23.19 -11.50 12.87
C THR A 138 -21.80 -11.34 13.44
N GLY A 139 -21.21 -10.15 13.31
CA GLY A 139 -19.92 -9.85 13.92
C GLY A 139 -19.94 -10.11 15.42
N LYS A 140 -18.86 -10.68 15.96
CA LYS A 140 -18.76 -11.12 17.36
C LYS A 140 -17.46 -10.68 18.02
N ALA A 141 -16.32 -10.89 17.37
CA ALA A 141 -15.03 -10.45 17.85
C ALA A 141 -14.69 -9.05 17.28
N ALA A 142 -14.05 -8.24 18.11
CA ALA A 142 -13.61 -6.88 17.74
C ALA A 142 -12.34 -6.88 16.87
N ALA A 143 -11.48 -7.90 16.98
CA ALA A 143 -10.25 -7.99 16.21
C ALA A 143 -9.80 -9.45 16.08
N ALA A 144 -8.97 -9.72 15.08
CA ALA A 144 -8.23 -10.97 14.97
C ALA A 144 -7.05 -10.99 15.95
N PHE A 145 -6.30 -9.89 15.99
CA PHE A 145 -5.13 -9.69 16.84
C PHE A 145 -5.22 -8.33 17.53
N GLU A 146 -4.95 -8.30 18.83
CA GLU A 146 -4.89 -7.07 19.63
C GLU A 146 -3.89 -7.25 20.77
N SER A 147 -2.76 -6.54 20.72
CA SER A 147 -1.73 -6.61 21.77
C SER A 147 -0.65 -5.53 21.63
N ASP A 148 -0.09 -5.13 22.77
CA ASP A 148 1.11 -4.28 22.87
C ASP A 148 2.43 -5.09 22.78
N ALA A 149 2.36 -6.40 22.55
CA ALA A 149 3.54 -7.24 22.35
C ALA A 149 4.42 -6.70 21.21
N LYS A 150 5.73 -6.93 21.28
CA LYS A 150 6.69 -6.43 20.27
C LYS A 150 7.16 -7.52 19.33
N ASN A 151 7.57 -7.15 18.12
CA ASN A 151 8.19 -8.08 17.16
C ASN A 151 7.29 -9.25 16.74
N VAL A 152 5.98 -9.02 16.64
CA VAL A 152 5.03 -10.05 16.20
C VAL A 152 4.97 -10.09 14.68
N THR A 153 4.85 -11.28 14.09
CA THR A 153 4.68 -11.46 12.65
C THR A 153 3.32 -12.09 12.34
N ILE A 154 2.55 -11.49 11.44
CA ILE A 154 1.28 -12.02 10.92
C ILE A 154 1.41 -12.19 9.41
N SER A 155 1.19 -13.42 8.89
CA SER A 155 1.37 -13.68 7.46
C SER A 155 0.50 -14.77 6.87
N ASN A 156 0.15 -14.62 5.58
CA ASN A 156 -0.54 -15.61 4.76
C ASN A 156 -1.94 -15.98 5.26
N LEU A 157 -2.65 -15.03 5.88
CA LEU A 157 -4.00 -15.21 6.40
C LEU A 157 -5.00 -14.35 5.62
N THR A 158 -6.23 -14.84 5.49
CA THR A 158 -7.38 -13.97 5.25
C THR A 158 -7.98 -13.58 6.60
N ILE A 159 -8.27 -12.30 6.82
CA ILE A 159 -8.80 -11.75 8.07
C ILE A 159 -10.06 -10.95 7.76
N GLU A 160 -11.21 -11.42 8.26
CA GLU A 160 -12.51 -10.87 7.86
C GLU A 160 -13.60 -10.80 8.94
N GLN A 161 -14.59 -9.94 8.70
CA GLN A 161 -15.84 -9.85 9.46
C GLN A 161 -15.67 -9.55 10.96
N PHE A 162 -14.62 -8.83 11.33
CA PHE A 162 -14.44 -8.33 12.69
C PHE A 162 -15.26 -7.05 12.92
N SER A 163 -15.92 -6.98 14.08
CA SER A 163 -16.66 -5.80 14.56
C SER A 163 -15.71 -4.82 15.25
N SER A 164 -14.62 -4.47 14.57
CA SER A 164 -13.62 -3.52 15.07
C SER A 164 -14.27 -2.17 15.33
N PRO A 165 -14.13 -1.57 16.52
CA PRO A 165 -14.53 -0.19 16.73
C PRO A 165 -13.87 0.74 15.71
N VAL A 166 -14.50 1.88 15.45
CA VAL A 166 -13.91 2.93 14.61
C VAL A 166 -12.57 3.38 15.20
N GLN A 167 -11.58 3.68 14.35
CA GLN A 167 -10.16 3.91 14.65
C GLN A 167 -9.37 2.67 15.12
N HIS A 168 -10.02 1.51 15.26
CA HIS A 168 -9.35 0.26 15.66
C HIS A 168 -9.26 -0.72 14.49
N GLY A 169 -8.12 -1.41 14.41
CA GLY A 169 -7.82 -2.40 13.40
C GLY A 169 -8.37 -3.78 13.71
N ALA A 170 -8.81 -4.52 12.69
CA ALA A 170 -8.97 -5.98 12.80
C ALA A 170 -7.63 -6.66 13.11
N ILE A 171 -6.53 -6.08 12.64
CA ILE A 171 -5.18 -6.27 13.18
C ILE A 171 -4.81 -5.00 13.95
N GLN A 172 -4.91 -5.04 15.27
CA GLN A 172 -4.49 -3.96 16.16
C GLN A 172 -3.07 -4.25 16.67
N GLY A 173 -2.08 -3.77 15.93
CA GLY A 173 -0.66 -4.10 16.13
C GLY A 173 0.10 -3.17 17.08
N GLY A 174 1.06 -3.75 17.80
CA GLY A 174 2.03 -3.04 18.63
C GLY A 174 3.31 -2.65 17.87
N GLU A 175 4.39 -2.35 18.60
CA GLU A 175 5.67 -1.92 18.02
C GLU A 175 6.43 -3.06 17.31
N ASN A 176 7.08 -2.72 16.19
CA ASN A 176 7.93 -3.61 15.39
C ASN A 176 7.17 -4.83 14.83
N TRP A 177 5.89 -4.70 14.52
CA TRP A 177 5.13 -5.79 13.92
C TRP A 177 5.47 -5.94 12.44
N THR A 178 5.43 -7.16 11.94
CA THR A 178 5.49 -7.45 10.50
C THR A 178 4.17 -8.05 10.08
N VAL A 179 3.37 -7.29 9.34
CA VAL A 179 2.09 -7.72 8.78
C VAL A 179 2.28 -7.88 7.28
N LYS A 180 2.35 -9.12 6.79
CA LYS A 180 2.71 -9.36 5.39
C LYS A 180 1.94 -10.45 4.67
N ASN A 181 1.66 -10.24 3.38
CA ASN A 181 1.01 -11.23 2.51
C ASN A 181 -0.34 -11.71 3.04
N ASN A 182 -1.11 -10.82 3.66
CA ASN A 182 -2.45 -11.12 4.14
C ASN A 182 -3.50 -10.53 3.20
N GLU A 183 -4.70 -11.12 3.22
CA GLU A 183 -5.91 -10.46 2.73
C GLU A 183 -6.71 -9.98 3.95
N VAL A 184 -6.99 -8.68 4.05
CA VAL A 184 -7.69 -8.09 5.20
C VAL A 184 -8.91 -7.35 4.69
N ARG A 185 -10.09 -7.93 4.95
CA ARG A 185 -11.32 -7.50 4.28
C ARG A 185 -12.57 -7.52 5.12
N ASP A 186 -13.57 -6.74 4.72
CA ASP A 186 -14.92 -6.78 5.27
C ASP A 186 -14.97 -6.63 6.81
N ASN A 187 -13.99 -5.91 7.39
CA ASN A 187 -13.98 -5.56 8.81
C ASN A 187 -14.69 -4.22 9.01
N PHE A 188 -15.38 -4.03 10.13
CA PHE A 188 -16.18 -2.83 10.34
C PHE A 188 -15.34 -1.54 10.39
N GLY A 189 -14.34 -1.50 11.26
CA GLY A 189 -13.45 -0.35 11.42
C GLY A 189 -12.29 -0.35 10.43
N VAL A 190 -11.08 -0.17 10.94
CA VAL A 190 -9.85 -0.19 10.15
C VAL A 190 -9.43 -1.64 9.86
N GLY A 191 -8.81 -1.90 8.72
CA GLY A 191 -8.22 -3.22 8.42
C GLY A 191 -7.00 -3.50 9.30
N ILE A 192 -5.98 -2.65 9.19
CA ILE A 192 -4.68 -2.82 9.86
C ILE A 192 -4.28 -1.52 10.57
N THR A 193 -3.93 -1.59 11.86
CA THR A 193 -3.25 -0.52 12.57
C THR A 193 -1.92 -1.02 13.14
N VAL A 194 -0.88 -0.18 13.11
CA VAL A 194 0.46 -0.52 13.62
C VAL A 194 1.10 0.64 14.38
N GLN A 195 2.12 0.32 15.18
CA GLN A 195 2.94 1.32 15.89
C GLN A 195 4.38 1.37 15.34
N ALA A 196 5.23 2.18 15.98
CA ALA A 196 6.62 2.40 15.61
C ALA A 196 7.41 1.13 15.23
N GLY A 197 8.22 1.24 14.17
CA GLY A 197 9.12 0.20 13.65
C GLY A 197 8.42 -0.90 12.86
N SER A 198 7.11 -0.81 12.66
CA SER A 198 6.34 -1.87 12.00
C SER A 198 6.41 -1.81 10.48
N GLN A 199 6.20 -2.97 9.86
CA GLN A 199 6.21 -3.17 8.41
C GLN A 199 4.86 -3.77 7.98
N VAL A 200 4.19 -3.12 7.03
CA VAL A 200 2.96 -3.58 6.39
C VAL A 200 3.27 -3.80 4.92
N VAL A 201 3.47 -5.07 4.53
CA VAL A 201 4.10 -5.41 3.23
C VAL A 201 3.31 -6.45 2.44
N GLY A 202 3.01 -6.18 1.17
CA GLY A 202 2.46 -7.22 0.27
C GLY A 202 1.03 -7.66 0.62
N ASN A 203 0.26 -6.85 1.35
CA ASN A 203 -1.10 -7.20 1.75
C ASN A 203 -2.13 -6.72 0.70
N TYR A 204 -3.26 -7.40 0.65
CA TYR A 204 -4.46 -6.92 -0.02
C TYR A 204 -5.48 -6.48 1.03
N VAL A 205 -5.66 -5.17 1.20
CA VAL A 205 -6.45 -4.57 2.27
C VAL A 205 -7.64 -3.85 1.65
N HIS A 206 -8.82 -4.46 1.74
CA HIS A 206 -9.95 -4.02 0.93
C HIS A 206 -11.32 -4.17 1.58
N GLY A 207 -12.27 -3.32 1.21
CA GLY A 207 -13.65 -3.43 1.66
C GLY A 207 -13.85 -3.26 3.18
N ASN A 208 -12.86 -2.74 3.91
CA ASN A 208 -13.02 -2.42 5.33
C ASN A 208 -13.90 -1.18 5.46
N GLY A 209 -14.73 -1.12 6.51
CA GLY A 209 -15.84 -0.18 6.58
C GLY A 209 -15.43 1.27 6.80
N GLU A 210 -14.29 1.52 7.46
CA GLU A 210 -13.75 2.86 7.73
C GLU A 210 -12.50 3.15 6.90
N MET A 211 -11.45 2.33 7.06
CA MET A 211 -10.16 2.59 6.41
C MET A 211 -9.36 1.30 6.21
N GLY A 212 -8.45 1.31 5.23
CA GLY A 212 -7.52 0.20 5.01
C GLY A 212 -6.45 0.08 6.10
N ILE A 213 -5.52 1.05 6.14
CA ILE A 213 -4.31 0.99 6.98
C ILE A 213 -4.11 2.30 7.75
N GLY A 214 -3.79 2.21 9.04
CA GLY A 214 -3.37 3.36 9.83
C GLY A 214 -2.26 3.05 10.83
N GLY A 215 -1.85 4.07 11.58
CA GLY A 215 -0.84 3.89 12.63
C GLY A 215 -0.18 5.18 13.08
N GLU A 216 0.68 5.04 14.09
CA GLU A 216 1.43 6.14 14.69
C GLU A 216 2.83 5.71 15.15
N GLY A 217 3.75 6.68 15.22
CA GLY A 217 5.12 6.47 15.69
C GLY A 217 6.18 6.42 14.59
N ALA A 218 7.41 6.06 14.97
CA ALA A 218 8.58 6.23 14.12
C ALA A 218 8.89 5.03 13.22
N ASN A 219 9.47 5.27 12.04
CA ASN A 219 10.04 4.27 11.13
C ASN A 219 9.06 3.15 10.74
N ILE A 220 7.82 3.53 10.40
CA ILE A 220 6.85 2.60 9.83
C ILE A 220 7.10 2.46 8.33
N LEU A 221 7.04 1.24 7.81
CA LEU A 221 7.12 0.93 6.38
C LEU A 221 5.78 0.38 5.88
N VAL A 222 5.22 1.00 4.84
CA VAL A 222 4.04 0.54 4.11
C VAL A 222 4.44 0.32 2.66
N GLU A 223 4.56 -0.93 2.25
CA GLU A 223 5.21 -1.28 0.98
C GLU A 223 4.47 -2.36 0.18
N ARG A 224 4.31 -2.16 -1.13
CA ARG A 224 3.77 -3.17 -2.05
C ARG A 224 2.39 -3.72 -1.65
N ASN A 225 1.55 -2.92 -1.03
CA ASN A 225 0.17 -3.32 -0.70
C ASN A 225 -0.79 -2.90 -1.81
N GLU A 226 -1.86 -3.67 -1.99
CA GLU A 226 -3.06 -3.25 -2.71
C GLU A 226 -4.11 -2.81 -1.68
N ILE A 227 -4.59 -1.58 -1.81
CA ILE A 227 -5.44 -0.91 -0.81
C ILE A 227 -6.69 -0.38 -1.52
N ALA A 228 -7.80 -1.11 -1.40
CA ALA A 228 -8.91 -0.93 -2.33
C ALA A 228 -10.29 -0.83 -1.66
N SER A 229 -11.16 0.06 -2.15
CA SER A 229 -12.58 0.06 -1.78
C SER A 229 -12.88 0.11 -0.28
N ASN A 230 -12.02 0.74 0.52
CA ASN A 230 -12.24 0.92 1.95
C ASN A 230 -13.06 2.19 2.24
N GLY A 231 -13.78 2.22 3.36
CA GLY A 231 -14.45 3.41 3.91
C GLY A 231 -15.95 3.55 3.63
N GLU A 232 -16.55 2.63 2.88
CA GLU A 232 -17.91 2.85 2.35
C GLU A 232 -19.03 2.67 3.39
N TRP A 233 -18.84 1.85 4.42
CA TRP A 233 -19.99 1.25 5.13
C TRP A 233 -19.95 1.28 6.66
N ALA A 234 -18.88 1.78 7.30
CA ALA A 234 -18.89 2.10 8.74
C ALA A 234 -19.75 3.33 9.07
N GLY A 235 -20.11 4.11 8.04
CA GLY A 235 -20.92 5.33 8.16
C GLY A 235 -20.20 6.51 8.80
N ILE A 236 -18.86 6.47 8.83
CA ILE A 236 -17.99 7.56 9.29
C ILE A 236 -17.74 8.53 8.13
N ASP A 237 -17.63 9.82 8.45
CA ASP A 237 -17.30 10.85 7.45
C ASP A 237 -15.88 10.61 6.92
N PRO A 238 -15.72 10.27 5.62
CA PRO A 238 -14.40 9.99 5.06
C PRO A 238 -13.48 11.23 5.01
N TYR A 239 -14.02 12.45 5.16
CA TYR A 239 -13.20 13.66 5.30
C TYR A 239 -12.69 13.88 6.72
N TRP A 240 -13.23 13.15 7.70
CA TRP A 240 -12.68 13.10 9.05
C TRP A 240 -11.62 12.00 9.14
N GLU A 241 -11.99 10.77 8.81
CA GLU A 241 -11.10 9.61 8.89
C GLU A 241 -11.67 8.43 8.09
N GLY A 242 -11.24 8.31 6.82
CA GLY A 242 -11.64 7.18 5.99
C GLY A 242 -10.91 7.08 4.66
N GLY A 243 -10.97 5.91 4.05
CA GLY A 243 -10.39 5.61 2.74
C GLY A 243 -9.23 4.62 2.79
N GLY A 244 -8.19 4.85 2.00
CA GLY A 244 -7.07 3.92 1.84
C GLY A 244 -6.19 3.87 3.09
N THR A 245 -5.49 4.96 3.38
CA THR A 245 -4.65 5.07 4.59
C THR A 245 -4.77 6.41 5.29
N LYS A 246 -4.50 6.42 6.61
CA LYS A 246 -4.30 7.63 7.41
C LYS A 246 -3.28 7.36 8.51
N PHE A 247 -2.23 8.18 8.56
CA PHE A 247 -1.20 8.12 9.60
C PHE A 247 -1.13 9.44 10.35
N ALA A 248 -0.91 9.33 11.67
CA ALA A 248 -0.75 10.48 12.55
C ALA A 248 0.49 10.32 13.41
N LEU A 249 1.09 11.45 13.81
CA LEU A 249 2.20 11.48 14.77
C LEU A 249 3.39 10.59 14.35
N THR A 250 3.67 10.50 13.05
CA THR A 250 4.77 9.68 12.55
C THR A 250 6.08 10.44 12.40
N THR A 251 7.19 9.71 12.50
CA THR A 251 8.52 10.21 12.14
C THR A 251 9.19 9.20 11.21
N ASN A 252 9.70 9.65 10.06
CA ASN A 252 10.32 8.76 9.06
C ASN A 252 9.37 7.65 8.56
N LEU A 253 8.11 7.99 8.31
CA LEU A 253 7.15 7.09 7.66
C LEU A 253 7.57 6.89 6.19
N VAL A 254 7.60 5.64 5.74
CA VAL A 254 7.83 5.29 4.32
C VAL A 254 6.58 4.62 3.77
N VAL A 255 5.99 5.22 2.74
CA VAL A 255 4.86 4.69 1.98
C VAL A 255 5.30 4.54 0.54
N ARG A 256 5.61 3.32 0.11
CA ARG A 256 6.18 3.09 -1.23
C ARG A 256 5.63 1.92 -2.00
N ASP A 257 5.60 2.06 -3.31
CA ASP A 257 5.22 1.01 -4.26
C ASP A 257 3.84 0.38 -3.97
N ASN A 258 2.93 1.12 -3.33
CA ASN A 258 1.57 0.66 -3.07
C ASN A 258 0.64 0.97 -4.24
N TYR A 259 -0.39 0.15 -4.41
CA TYR A 259 -1.52 0.42 -5.30
C TYR A 259 -2.76 0.75 -4.48
N THR A 260 -3.13 2.03 -4.40
CA THR A 260 -4.32 2.47 -3.64
C THR A 260 -5.39 2.99 -4.59
N HIS A 261 -6.58 2.37 -4.55
CA HIS A 261 -7.62 2.70 -5.51
C HIS A 261 -9.06 2.51 -5.05
N ASP A 262 -9.95 3.29 -5.68
CA ASP A 262 -11.40 3.19 -5.49
C ASP A 262 -11.86 3.27 -4.03
N ASN A 263 -11.06 3.89 -3.15
CA ASN A 263 -11.43 4.03 -1.73
C ASN A 263 -12.47 5.16 -1.56
N HIS A 264 -13.41 4.95 -0.65
CA HIS A 264 -14.38 5.94 -0.19
C HIS A 264 -13.69 6.88 0.82
N GLY A 265 -12.87 7.79 0.31
CA GLY A 265 -12.04 8.69 1.11
C GLY A 265 -10.71 8.96 0.41
N PHE A 266 -9.70 9.35 1.18
CA PHE A 266 -8.38 9.68 0.64
C PHE A 266 -7.62 8.41 0.24
N GLY A 267 -6.72 8.52 -0.75
CA GLY A 267 -5.88 7.41 -1.18
C GLY A 267 -4.79 7.09 -0.16
N LEU A 268 -3.88 8.04 0.05
CA LEU A 268 -2.81 8.03 1.05
C LEU A 268 -2.85 9.32 1.85
N TRP A 269 -2.98 9.23 3.17
CA TRP A 269 -3.14 10.42 4.02
C TRP A 269 -2.19 10.40 5.22
N THR A 270 -1.59 11.56 5.47
CA THR A 270 -0.94 11.89 6.75
C THR A 270 -1.63 13.12 7.30
N ASP A 271 -2.04 13.04 8.56
CA ASP A 271 -2.74 14.09 9.29
C ASP A 271 -2.18 14.16 10.70
N ILE A 272 -1.86 15.35 11.17
CA ILE A 272 -1.32 15.66 12.52
C ILE A 272 0.14 15.24 12.71
N ASP A 273 1.02 16.25 12.72
CA ASP A 273 2.39 16.16 13.26
C ASP A 273 3.27 15.04 12.65
N ASN A 274 3.08 14.73 11.37
CA ASN A 274 3.95 13.82 10.64
C ASN A 274 5.20 14.56 10.13
N ILE A 275 6.39 13.97 10.29
CA ILE A 275 7.66 14.60 9.86
C ILE A 275 8.64 13.58 9.27
N GLY A 276 9.31 13.94 8.18
CA GLY A 276 10.20 13.06 7.44
C GLY A 276 9.46 11.95 6.67
N THR A 277 8.25 12.24 6.16
CA THR A 277 7.48 11.21 5.42
C THR A 277 8.02 11.05 3.99
N LEU A 278 8.18 9.82 3.51
CA LEU A 278 8.49 9.50 2.12
C LEU A 278 7.28 8.82 1.45
N TYR A 279 6.78 9.43 0.38
CA TYR A 279 5.84 8.81 -0.55
C TYR A 279 6.57 8.54 -1.87
N GLU A 280 6.82 7.27 -2.20
CA GLU A 280 7.62 6.90 -3.37
C GLU A 280 6.97 5.82 -4.24
N GLY A 281 6.92 5.99 -5.57
CA GLY A 281 6.61 4.88 -6.45
C GLY A 281 5.18 4.33 -6.36
N ASN A 282 4.27 5.03 -5.67
CA ASN A 282 2.90 4.56 -5.48
C ASN A 282 2.05 4.81 -6.73
N LEU A 283 1.11 3.90 -7.00
CA LEU A 283 0.02 4.10 -7.96
C LEU A 283 -1.27 4.42 -7.20
N VAL A 284 -1.81 5.61 -7.41
CA VAL A 284 -2.95 6.15 -6.65
C VAL A 284 -4.08 6.52 -7.60
N VAL A 285 -5.18 5.76 -7.57
CA VAL A 285 -6.17 5.78 -8.66
C VAL A 285 -7.61 5.87 -8.15
N ASN A 286 -8.38 6.84 -8.66
CA ASN A 286 -9.84 6.92 -8.47
C ASN A 286 -10.33 6.89 -7.01
N ASN A 287 -9.54 7.36 -6.06
CA ASN A 287 -10.02 7.56 -4.69
C ASN A 287 -10.99 8.74 -4.67
N GLU A 288 -12.06 8.64 -3.88
CA GLU A 288 -13.10 9.68 -3.86
C GLU A 288 -12.58 11.02 -3.32
N GLY A 289 -11.68 10.97 -2.35
CA GLY A 289 -10.90 12.09 -1.79
C GLY A 289 -9.56 12.27 -2.51
N GLY A 290 -8.69 13.13 -1.96
CA GLY A 290 -7.37 13.41 -2.55
C GLY A 290 -6.50 12.16 -2.70
N GLY A 291 -5.56 12.19 -3.65
CA GLY A 291 -4.67 11.08 -3.92
C GLY A 291 -3.66 10.88 -2.78
N ILE A 292 -2.64 11.73 -2.75
CA ILE A 292 -1.72 11.87 -1.60
C ILE A 292 -2.07 13.17 -0.87
N SER A 293 -2.43 13.07 0.41
CA SER A 293 -2.76 14.23 1.24
C SER A 293 -1.81 14.32 2.44
N HIS A 294 -1.06 15.42 2.52
CA HIS A 294 -0.13 15.71 3.60
C HIS A 294 -0.62 16.93 4.39
N GLU A 295 -1.39 16.66 5.43
CA GLU A 295 -2.19 17.62 6.18
C GLU A 295 -1.60 17.90 7.57
N ILE A 296 -1.56 19.18 7.95
CA ILE A 296 -1.09 19.69 9.25
C ILE A 296 0.16 18.96 9.77
N SER A 297 1.15 18.87 8.89
CA SER A 297 2.36 18.09 9.06
C SER A 297 3.58 18.92 8.63
N TYR A 298 4.76 18.31 8.43
CA TYR A 298 6.01 19.03 8.15
C TYR A 298 6.78 18.39 7.00
N ASP A 299 8.07 18.10 7.20
CA ASP A 299 8.98 17.65 6.16
C ASP A 299 8.46 16.38 5.49
N ALA A 300 8.40 16.37 4.16
CA ALA A 300 8.06 15.19 3.37
C ALA A 300 8.71 15.22 1.98
N GLU A 301 8.97 14.02 1.45
CA GLU A 301 9.37 13.79 0.07
C GLU A 301 8.24 13.04 -0.64
N ILE A 302 7.75 13.57 -1.75
CA ILE A 302 6.71 12.96 -2.58
C ILE A 302 7.24 12.84 -4.00
N ARG A 303 7.69 11.64 -4.37
CA ARG A 303 8.36 11.43 -5.64
C ARG A 303 8.06 10.14 -6.35
N ASP A 304 8.27 10.12 -7.66
CA ASP A 304 8.11 8.92 -8.49
C ASP A 304 6.70 8.29 -8.41
N ASN A 305 5.67 9.02 -7.95
CA ASN A 305 4.31 8.49 -7.83
C ASN A 305 3.50 8.72 -9.12
N THR A 306 2.53 7.84 -9.38
CA THR A 306 1.56 8.00 -10.46
C THR A 306 0.17 8.16 -9.87
N LEU A 307 -0.49 9.28 -10.16
CA LEU A 307 -1.78 9.64 -9.58
C LEU A 307 -2.80 9.95 -10.66
N ILE A 308 -3.94 9.27 -10.64
CA ILE A 308 -4.93 9.32 -11.72
C ILE A 308 -6.33 9.38 -11.13
N GLY A 309 -7.09 10.42 -11.47
CA GLY A 309 -8.54 10.40 -11.24
C GLY A 309 -9.00 10.54 -9.79
N ASN A 310 -8.12 10.92 -8.86
CA ASN A 310 -8.48 11.08 -7.44
C ASN A 310 -9.27 12.37 -7.19
N GLY A 311 -10.03 12.42 -6.10
CA GLY A 311 -10.70 13.65 -5.65
C GLY A 311 -12.05 13.91 -6.31
N ALA A 312 -12.68 12.89 -6.90
CA ALA A 312 -13.95 13.03 -7.61
C ALA A 312 -15.11 13.54 -6.74
N LYS A 313 -15.03 13.41 -5.41
CA LYS A 313 -15.97 13.99 -4.46
C LYS A 313 -15.37 15.17 -3.68
N SER A 314 -14.31 15.82 -4.17
CA SER A 314 -13.74 17.00 -3.52
C SER A 314 -14.78 18.07 -3.17
N GLN A 315 -14.56 18.77 -2.05
CA GLN A 315 -15.44 19.82 -1.53
C GLN A 315 -15.31 21.17 -2.28
N GLY A 316 -14.60 21.20 -3.42
CA GLY A 316 -14.35 22.40 -4.23
C GLY A 316 -13.02 23.08 -3.87
N TRP A 317 -12.78 24.26 -4.43
CA TRP A 317 -11.48 24.96 -4.31
C TRP A 317 -10.32 24.10 -4.81
N LEU A 318 -9.20 24.06 -4.10
CA LEU A 318 -8.07 23.17 -4.39
C LEU A 318 -8.10 21.84 -3.60
N TRP A 319 -9.18 21.56 -2.85
CA TRP A 319 -9.30 20.31 -2.11
C TRP A 319 -9.30 19.09 -3.02
N GLY A 320 -8.89 17.95 -2.48
CA GLY A 320 -8.89 16.68 -3.19
C GLY A 320 -7.95 16.69 -4.40
N GLY A 321 -6.85 17.44 -4.32
CA GLY A 321 -5.79 17.36 -5.31
C GLY A 321 -5.29 15.93 -5.48
N GLN A 322 -4.75 15.62 -6.66
CA GLN A 322 -3.96 14.40 -6.82
C GLN A 322 -2.86 14.38 -5.75
N ILE A 323 -2.16 15.49 -5.57
CA ILE A 323 -1.26 15.73 -4.43
C ILE A 323 -1.74 17.00 -3.71
N GLN A 324 -2.04 16.89 -2.41
CA GLN A 324 -2.50 18.01 -1.58
C GLN A 324 -1.54 18.20 -0.41
N ILE A 325 -0.93 19.38 -0.34
CA ILE A 325 -0.12 19.84 0.79
C ILE A 325 -0.91 20.90 1.54
N GLN A 326 -1.37 20.56 2.73
CA GLN A 326 -2.25 21.45 3.47
C GLN A 326 -1.66 21.75 4.82
N ASN A 327 -1.42 23.04 5.10
CA ASN A 327 -0.88 23.48 6.38
C ASN A 327 0.44 22.77 6.75
N SER A 328 1.22 22.38 5.73
CA SER A 328 2.46 21.62 5.87
C SER A 328 3.63 22.30 5.16
N GLN A 329 4.83 22.13 5.70
CA GLN A 329 6.02 22.88 5.29
C GLN A 329 7.23 21.98 4.98
N ASN A 330 8.14 22.50 4.17
CA ASN A 330 9.35 21.79 3.71
C ASN A 330 9.03 20.47 2.98
N VAL A 331 7.94 20.45 2.23
CA VAL A 331 7.58 19.31 1.39
C VAL A 331 8.20 19.48 0.02
N ASN A 332 8.88 18.45 -0.45
CA ASN A 332 9.48 18.39 -1.77
C ASN A 332 8.71 17.39 -2.65
N VAL A 333 8.16 17.87 -3.77
CA VAL A 333 7.24 17.14 -4.65
C VAL A 333 7.83 17.10 -6.06
N HIS A 334 8.29 15.93 -6.51
CA HIS A 334 8.95 15.86 -7.82
C HIS A 334 8.88 14.51 -8.52
N ASP A 335 9.14 14.48 -9.82
CA ASP A 335 9.14 13.26 -10.63
C ASP A 335 7.80 12.47 -10.56
N ASN A 336 6.68 13.14 -10.26
CA ASN A 336 5.37 12.51 -10.21
C ASN A 336 4.63 12.64 -11.56
N LEU A 337 3.85 11.62 -11.90
CA LEU A 337 2.94 11.60 -13.03
C LEU A 337 1.51 11.83 -12.52
N VAL A 338 0.85 12.87 -12.99
CA VAL A 338 -0.42 13.34 -12.45
C VAL A 338 -1.45 13.52 -13.56
N ASP A 339 -2.47 12.66 -13.60
CA ASP A 339 -3.62 12.82 -14.49
C ASP A 339 -4.83 13.30 -13.68
N HIS A 340 -5.13 14.58 -13.81
CA HIS A 340 -6.23 15.24 -13.11
C HIS A 340 -7.37 15.64 -14.08
N SER A 341 -7.48 14.91 -15.19
CA SER A 341 -8.58 15.07 -16.14
C SER A 341 -9.95 14.89 -15.48
N GLY A 342 -10.96 15.58 -16.00
CA GLY A 342 -12.35 15.50 -15.53
C GLY A 342 -12.75 16.64 -14.59
N GLY A 343 -11.94 17.69 -14.50
CA GLY A 343 -12.15 18.81 -13.57
C GLY A 343 -11.63 18.55 -12.17
N LEU A 344 -10.67 17.62 -12.03
CA LEU A 344 -10.02 17.28 -10.78
C LEU A 344 -8.82 18.21 -10.56
N ASN A 345 -8.45 18.42 -9.30
CA ASN A 345 -7.31 19.26 -8.96
C ASN A 345 -5.99 18.49 -9.10
N GLY A 346 -4.96 19.18 -9.57
CA GLY A 346 -3.62 18.64 -9.75
C GLY A 346 -2.83 18.66 -8.43
N ILE A 347 -1.74 19.44 -8.39
CA ILE A 347 -0.94 19.63 -7.18
C ILE A 347 -1.40 20.90 -6.47
N ALA A 348 -1.84 20.76 -5.22
CA ALA A 348 -2.50 21.80 -4.44
C ALA A 348 -1.73 22.14 -3.16
N LEU A 349 -1.51 23.44 -2.92
CA LEU A 349 -1.04 24.00 -1.65
C LEU A 349 -2.21 24.71 -0.97
N ILE A 350 -2.53 24.35 0.27
CA ILE A 350 -3.70 24.88 0.98
C ILE A 350 -3.30 25.41 2.36
N GLN A 351 -3.56 26.69 2.62
CA GLN A 351 -3.37 27.30 3.94
C GLN A 351 -4.70 27.65 4.62
N GLN A 352 -4.90 27.10 5.83
CA GLN A 352 -6.01 27.44 6.72
C GLN A 352 -5.56 27.78 8.15
N ASP A 353 -6.49 28.17 9.02
CA ASP A 353 -6.23 28.38 10.45
C ASP A 353 -6.23 27.04 11.21
N ARG A 354 -5.05 26.46 11.39
CA ARG A 354 -4.88 25.15 12.05
C ARG A 354 -4.02 25.19 13.31
N GLY A 355 -3.48 26.35 13.67
CA GLY A 355 -2.67 26.51 14.90
C GLY A 355 -1.24 25.98 14.78
N SER A 356 -0.82 25.17 15.76
CA SER A 356 0.55 24.67 15.88
C SER A 356 0.56 23.27 16.47
N GLY A 357 1.52 22.46 16.05
CA GLY A 357 1.80 21.15 16.58
C GLY A 357 3.15 21.06 17.31
N ALA A 358 3.67 19.85 17.44
CA ALA A 358 4.88 19.54 18.18
C ALA A 358 6.16 20.16 17.58
N TYR A 359 6.18 20.39 16.26
CA TYR A 359 7.37 20.87 15.54
C TYR A 359 7.26 22.33 15.07
N GLY A 360 6.15 23.00 15.38
CA GLY A 360 5.96 24.42 15.10
C GLY A 360 4.56 24.77 14.62
N PRO A 361 4.36 26.00 14.13
CA PRO A 361 3.13 26.38 13.45
C PRO A 361 2.84 25.53 12.21
N TYR A 362 1.57 25.21 11.99
CA TYR A 362 1.12 24.52 10.78
C TYR A 362 0.95 25.53 9.64
N THR A 363 2.00 25.66 8.83
CA THR A 363 2.09 26.63 7.75
C THR A 363 2.39 25.95 6.42
N THR A 364 1.80 26.45 5.35
CA THR A 364 2.01 25.99 3.98
C THR A 364 3.11 26.82 3.35
N THR A 365 4.36 26.48 3.67
CA THR A 365 5.53 27.30 3.39
C THR A 365 6.76 26.46 3.08
N SER A 366 7.73 27.02 2.36
CA SER A 366 8.97 26.34 1.98
C SER A 366 8.77 25.03 1.20
N ASN A 367 7.64 24.86 0.52
CA ASN A 367 7.37 23.67 -0.28
C ASN A 367 7.93 23.85 -1.70
N THR A 368 8.50 22.80 -2.28
CA THR A 368 9.04 22.78 -3.63
C THR A 368 8.27 21.78 -4.48
N VAL A 369 7.77 22.22 -5.64
CA VAL A 369 7.04 21.39 -6.59
C VAL A 369 7.75 21.47 -7.93
N HIS A 370 8.47 20.44 -8.34
CA HIS A 370 9.28 20.49 -9.55
C HIS A 370 9.41 19.18 -10.30
N ASP A 371 9.76 19.24 -11.58
CA ASP A 371 10.02 18.04 -12.42
C ASP A 371 8.85 17.05 -12.44
N ASN A 372 7.60 17.52 -12.24
CA ASN A 372 6.40 16.71 -12.36
C ASN A 372 5.80 16.81 -13.76
N VAL A 373 5.14 15.74 -14.21
CA VAL A 373 4.34 15.75 -15.45
C VAL A 373 2.85 15.72 -15.09
N LEU A 374 2.15 16.82 -15.39
CA LEU A 374 0.73 16.98 -15.11
C LEU A 374 -0.07 17.01 -16.42
N VAL A 375 -1.19 16.29 -16.43
CA VAL A 375 -2.08 16.17 -17.58
C VAL A 375 -3.50 16.54 -17.18
N SER A 376 -4.11 17.43 -17.95
CA SER A 376 -5.55 17.64 -17.97
C SER A 376 -6.09 17.64 -19.40
N ARG A 377 -7.07 16.78 -19.65
CA ARG A 377 -7.73 16.65 -20.96
C ARG A 377 -9.09 17.31 -21.02
N SER A 378 -9.71 17.58 -19.87
CA SER A 378 -11.06 18.12 -19.77
C SER A 378 -11.36 18.60 -18.37
N GLY A 379 -12.18 19.65 -18.27
CA GLY A 379 -12.66 20.20 -17.00
C GLY A 379 -11.93 21.48 -16.61
N GLU A 380 -12.20 21.94 -15.39
CA GLU A 380 -11.75 23.25 -14.87
C GLU A 380 -11.01 23.10 -13.53
N GLY A 381 -10.39 21.94 -13.30
CA GLY A 381 -9.61 21.67 -12.09
C GLY A 381 -8.23 22.31 -12.19
N ALA A 382 -7.67 22.75 -11.06
CA ALA A 382 -6.48 23.61 -11.04
C ALA A 382 -5.31 23.00 -10.25
N SER A 383 -4.12 23.54 -10.50
CA SER A 383 -2.95 23.41 -9.61
C SER A 383 -2.59 24.77 -9.02
N GLY A 384 -1.81 24.76 -7.94
CA GLY A 384 -1.25 25.97 -7.33
C GLY A 384 -1.56 26.09 -5.85
N GLY A 385 -1.83 27.30 -5.37
CA GLY A 385 -1.91 27.61 -3.95
C GLY A 385 -3.09 28.48 -3.58
N ALA A 386 -3.76 28.16 -2.48
CA ALA A 386 -4.88 28.95 -2.03
C ALA A 386 -4.99 28.98 -0.49
N ALA A 387 -5.50 30.10 0.04
CA ALA A 387 -5.61 30.31 1.47
C ALA A 387 -6.93 31.00 1.88
N ASP A 388 -7.55 30.53 2.96
CA ASP A 388 -8.61 31.27 3.67
C ASP A 388 -8.11 31.88 5.00
N PHE A 389 -6.84 31.62 5.34
CA PHE A 389 -6.13 32.18 6.48
C PHE A 389 -4.68 32.46 6.13
N ASN A 390 -4.12 33.57 6.65
CA ASN A 390 -2.71 33.95 6.45
C ASN A 390 -2.20 33.78 4.99
N GLU A 391 -3.00 34.20 4.02
CA GLU A 391 -2.67 34.12 2.59
C GLU A 391 -1.30 34.74 2.29
N ALA A 392 -1.03 35.94 2.82
CA ALA A 392 0.26 36.59 2.65
C ALA A 392 1.44 35.73 3.15
N GLY A 393 1.24 34.92 4.20
CA GLY A 393 2.22 33.98 4.70
C GLY A 393 2.48 32.82 3.75
N MET A 394 1.43 32.22 3.18
CA MET A 394 1.56 31.18 2.15
C MET A 394 2.24 31.74 0.89
N LEU A 395 1.77 32.87 0.37
CA LEU A 395 2.28 33.46 -0.88
C LEU A 395 3.75 33.90 -0.79
N ASN A 396 4.17 34.42 0.38
CA ASN A 396 5.55 34.91 0.59
C ASN A 396 6.41 33.92 1.38
N GLY A 397 5.89 32.74 1.71
CA GLY A 397 6.52 31.76 2.59
C GLY A 397 7.55 30.87 1.93
N GLY A 398 8.02 31.21 0.72
CA GLY A 398 9.06 30.45 0.03
C GLY A 398 8.57 29.17 -0.65
N ASN A 399 7.26 29.02 -0.90
CA ASN A 399 6.78 27.98 -1.80
C ASN A 399 7.26 28.25 -3.23
N VAL A 400 7.67 27.20 -3.95
CA VAL A 400 8.24 27.31 -5.30
C VAL A 400 7.66 26.21 -6.20
N PHE A 401 7.17 26.60 -7.38
CA PHE A 401 7.02 25.69 -8.51
C PHE A 401 8.15 25.95 -9.52
N ALA A 402 8.70 24.90 -10.14
CA ALA A 402 9.76 25.00 -11.16
C ALA A 402 9.85 23.75 -12.03
N ASN A 403 10.33 23.86 -13.28
CA ASN A 403 10.61 22.71 -14.16
C ASN A 403 9.50 21.65 -14.33
N ASN A 404 8.23 22.00 -14.13
CA ASN A 404 7.13 21.07 -14.33
C ASN A 404 6.69 21.07 -15.80
N GLU A 405 6.18 19.93 -16.28
CA GLU A 405 5.57 19.81 -17.60
C GLU A 405 4.04 19.71 -17.46
N TYR A 406 3.33 20.69 -18.01
CA TYR A 406 1.88 20.79 -17.98
C TYR A 406 1.30 20.54 -19.38
N HIS A 407 0.63 19.39 -19.56
CA HIS A 407 -0.13 19.06 -20.76
C HIS A 407 -1.62 19.33 -20.54
N MET A 408 -2.03 20.56 -20.81
CA MET A 408 -3.37 21.07 -20.52
C MET A 408 -4.13 21.36 -21.82
N ALA A 409 -4.78 20.33 -22.36
CA ALA A 409 -5.52 20.42 -23.62
C ALA A 409 -6.82 21.23 -23.49
N ASP A 410 -7.35 21.33 -22.27
CA ASP A 410 -8.59 21.99 -21.90
C ASP A 410 -8.43 23.45 -21.46
N GLY A 411 -7.23 23.89 -21.10
CA GLY A 411 -6.96 25.29 -20.81
C GLY A 411 -5.92 25.51 -19.73
N ASN A 412 -5.62 26.77 -19.48
CA ASN A 412 -4.68 27.18 -18.45
C ASN A 412 -5.44 27.31 -17.11
N HIS A 413 -5.30 26.31 -16.24
CA HIS A 413 -6.04 26.21 -14.97
C HIS A 413 -5.09 26.28 -13.78
N TRP A 414 -4.93 27.48 -13.24
CA TRP A 414 -3.96 27.78 -12.18
C TRP A 414 -4.60 28.64 -11.11
N TRP A 415 -4.37 28.35 -9.83
CA TRP A 415 -4.85 29.16 -8.72
C TRP A 415 -3.66 29.63 -7.88
N TRP A 416 -3.54 30.92 -7.59
CA TRP A 416 -2.53 31.39 -6.64
C TRP A 416 -3.00 32.61 -5.84
N GLY A 417 -3.69 32.34 -4.73
CA GLY A 417 -4.35 33.36 -3.92
C GLY A 417 -5.48 34.09 -4.66
N ASP A 418 -5.88 35.26 -4.16
CA ASP A 418 -6.86 36.15 -4.79
C ASP A 418 -6.15 37.08 -5.81
N PHE A 419 -5.85 36.55 -7.00
CA PHE A 419 -5.18 37.35 -8.02
C PHE A 419 -6.09 38.38 -8.71
N PRO A 420 -5.69 39.66 -8.78
CA PRO A 420 -6.48 40.70 -9.44
C PRO A 420 -6.50 40.60 -10.97
N GLY A 421 -5.65 39.76 -11.57
CA GLY A 421 -5.52 39.58 -13.03
C GLY A 421 -6.27 38.38 -13.61
N GLY A 422 -6.88 37.55 -12.77
CA GLY A 422 -7.39 36.22 -13.13
C GLY A 422 -6.41 35.11 -12.75
N ASP A 423 -6.98 33.91 -12.61
CA ASP A 423 -6.33 32.68 -12.14
C ASP A 423 -5.78 31.91 -13.35
N ASP A 424 -4.62 32.36 -13.86
CA ASP A 424 -3.92 31.73 -14.98
C ASP A 424 -2.38 31.70 -14.77
N TRP A 425 -1.70 30.75 -15.43
CA TRP A 425 -0.25 30.55 -15.35
C TRP A 425 0.59 31.80 -15.67
N ALA A 426 0.21 32.60 -16.66
CA ALA A 426 0.98 33.77 -17.05
C ALA A 426 0.86 34.88 -15.99
N ALA A 427 -0.32 35.04 -15.40
CA ALA A 427 -0.55 35.92 -14.26
C ALA A 427 0.27 35.47 -13.04
N TYR A 428 0.27 34.17 -12.75
CA TYR A 428 1.11 33.56 -11.71
C TYR A 428 2.60 33.85 -11.94
N GLN A 429 3.14 33.50 -13.10
CA GLN A 429 4.56 33.74 -13.43
C GLN A 429 4.93 35.23 -13.33
N ALA A 430 4.05 36.13 -13.81
CA ALA A 430 4.30 37.57 -13.73
C ALA A 430 4.30 38.10 -12.29
N ALA A 431 3.45 37.54 -11.42
CA ALA A 431 3.32 37.97 -10.04
C ALA A 431 4.42 37.41 -9.13
N THR A 432 4.87 36.19 -9.37
CA THR A 432 5.77 35.45 -8.46
C THR A 432 7.19 35.32 -9.00
N ASN A 433 7.39 35.45 -10.32
CA ASN A 433 8.65 35.11 -11.01
C ASN A 433 9.10 33.66 -10.71
N GLN A 434 8.14 32.76 -10.47
CA GLN A 434 8.34 31.33 -10.27
C GLN A 434 7.95 30.54 -11.51
N ASP A 435 8.14 29.23 -11.42
CA ASP A 435 7.83 28.25 -12.45
C ASP A 435 8.64 28.49 -13.74
N ASN A 436 9.85 29.01 -13.53
CA ASN A 436 10.88 29.07 -14.54
C ASN A 436 11.32 27.64 -14.90
N GLY A 437 11.54 27.40 -16.19
CA GLY A 437 11.90 26.09 -16.73
C GLY A 437 10.70 25.19 -17.00
N SER A 438 9.53 25.51 -16.46
CA SER A 438 8.30 24.76 -16.71
C SER A 438 7.77 25.01 -18.12
N VAL A 439 7.08 24.00 -18.66
CA VAL A 439 6.46 24.05 -19.98
C VAL A 439 4.96 23.87 -19.81
N LEU A 440 4.18 24.80 -20.36
CA LEU A 440 2.73 24.64 -20.52
C LEU A 440 2.41 24.46 -22.00
N THR A 441 1.80 23.31 -22.33
CA THR A 441 1.46 22.93 -23.70
C THR A 441 0.06 22.34 -23.76
N ASN A 442 -0.60 22.50 -24.90
CA ASN A 442 -1.84 21.79 -25.22
C ASN A 442 -1.59 20.50 -26.02
N ALA A 443 -0.32 20.14 -26.23
CA ALA A 443 0.05 18.93 -26.93
C ALA A 443 -0.36 17.70 -26.11
N PRO A 444 -1.06 16.73 -26.72
CA PRO A 444 -1.45 15.51 -26.02
C PRO A 444 -0.21 14.68 -25.71
N ILE A 445 -0.21 14.08 -24.52
CA ILE A 445 0.73 13.03 -24.11
C ILE A 445 -0.01 11.70 -23.97
N ASP A 446 0.65 10.61 -24.34
CA ASP A 446 0.13 9.25 -24.16
C ASP A 446 0.34 8.80 -22.72
N THR A 447 -0.75 8.66 -21.97
CA THR A 447 -0.74 8.17 -20.58
C THR A 447 -1.21 6.73 -20.48
N SER A 448 -1.38 6.01 -21.60
CA SER A 448 -1.90 4.64 -21.60
C SER A 448 -1.06 3.66 -20.77
N GLN A 449 0.22 3.97 -20.57
CA GLN A 449 1.14 3.16 -19.78
C GLN A 449 1.23 3.55 -18.31
N TRP A 450 0.62 4.67 -17.89
CA TRP A 450 0.71 5.15 -16.50
C TRP A 450 0.01 4.18 -15.54
N LEU A 451 -1.13 3.61 -15.95
CA LEU A 451 -1.82 2.55 -15.21
C LEU A 451 -1.12 1.18 -15.26
N GLY A 452 -0.20 0.97 -16.21
CA GLY A 452 0.58 -0.26 -16.29
C GLY A 452 1.65 -0.36 -15.20
N GLY A 453 2.03 0.77 -14.60
CA GLY A 453 3.28 1.01 -13.84
C GLY A 453 3.55 0.14 -12.62
N SER A 454 2.52 -0.35 -11.93
CA SER A 454 2.67 -1.05 -10.65
C SER A 454 1.81 -2.31 -10.52
N GLY A 455 1.31 -2.83 -11.65
CA GLY A 455 0.52 -4.05 -11.70
C GLY A 455 1.38 -5.31 -11.56
N GLY A 456 2.14 -5.43 -10.46
CA GLY A 456 2.59 -6.74 -10.00
C GLY A 456 1.34 -7.60 -9.83
N ALA A 457 1.32 -8.77 -10.48
CA ALA A 457 0.16 -9.63 -10.54
C ALA A 457 -0.50 -9.76 -9.15
N THR A 458 -1.75 -9.29 -9.07
CA THR A 458 -2.71 -9.71 -8.06
C THR A 458 -2.60 -11.23 -7.93
N PRO A 459 -2.43 -11.83 -6.73
CA PRO A 459 -2.93 -13.18 -6.56
C PRO A 459 -4.42 -13.09 -6.86
N THR A 460 -4.83 -13.57 -8.04
CA THR A 460 -6.25 -13.71 -8.35
C THR A 460 -6.86 -14.46 -7.16
N PRO A 461 -7.85 -13.89 -6.45
CA PRO A 461 -8.54 -14.62 -5.42
C PRO A 461 -8.99 -15.94 -6.04
N ALA A 462 -8.69 -17.06 -5.37
CA ALA A 462 -9.26 -18.31 -5.80
C ALA A 462 -10.79 -18.09 -5.89
N PRO A 463 -11.45 -18.45 -7.00
CA PRO A 463 -12.90 -18.31 -7.10
C PRO A 463 -13.53 -18.93 -5.85
N ALA A 464 -14.50 -18.22 -5.25
CA ALA A 464 -15.17 -18.65 -4.03
C ALA A 464 -15.46 -20.16 -4.09
N PRO A 465 -15.05 -20.95 -3.08
CA PRO A 465 -15.35 -22.37 -3.08
C PRO A 465 -16.87 -22.52 -3.13
N ALA A 466 -17.34 -23.26 -4.13
CA ALA A 466 -18.74 -23.66 -4.20
C ALA A 466 -19.12 -24.35 -2.87
N PRO A 467 -20.35 -24.14 -2.36
CA PRO A 467 -20.75 -24.66 -1.05
C PRO A 467 -20.51 -26.17 -0.97
N THR A 468 -19.69 -26.57 -0.01
CA THR A 468 -19.43 -27.97 0.31
C THR A 468 -20.76 -28.64 0.71
N PRO A 469 -21.21 -29.70 0.02
CA PRO A 469 -22.39 -30.45 0.43
C PRO A 469 -22.20 -31.05 1.83
N ALA A 470 -23.28 -31.08 2.61
CA ALA A 470 -23.30 -31.59 3.98
C ALA A 470 -22.70 -33.01 4.09
N PRO A 471 -21.98 -33.33 5.19
CA PRO A 471 -21.34 -34.63 5.37
C PRO A 471 -22.39 -35.74 5.55
N GLU A 472 -22.31 -36.77 4.71
CA GLU A 472 -23.02 -38.03 4.94
C GLU A 472 -22.38 -38.78 6.11
N THR A 473 -23.22 -39.29 7.00
CA THR A 473 -22.84 -40.02 8.21
C THR A 473 -22.23 -41.41 7.91
N PRO A 474 -21.32 -41.90 8.77
CA PRO A 474 -20.35 -42.95 8.43
C PRO A 474 -20.92 -44.38 8.59
N SER A 475 -20.47 -45.29 7.72
CA SER A 475 -20.62 -46.74 7.93
C SER A 475 -19.36 -47.35 8.55
N GLU A 476 -19.57 -48.10 9.63
CA GLU A 476 -18.61 -48.79 10.50
C GLU A 476 -17.66 -49.81 9.82
N PRO A 477 -16.54 -50.20 10.50
CA PRO A 477 -15.39 -50.85 9.90
C PRO A 477 -15.48 -52.39 9.86
N VAL A 478 -14.77 -53.00 8.91
CA VAL A 478 -14.54 -54.45 8.84
C VAL A 478 -13.06 -54.75 9.17
N ALA A 479 -12.86 -55.76 10.01
CA ALA A 479 -11.58 -56.16 10.61
C ALA A 479 -10.90 -57.38 9.94
N GLU A 480 -9.63 -57.56 10.34
CA GLU A 480 -8.70 -58.71 10.23
C GLU A 480 -7.97 -58.89 8.88
N GLY A 481 -6.66 -59.20 8.78
CA GLY A 481 -5.62 -59.72 9.70
C GLY A 481 -4.30 -59.98 8.90
N PRO A 482 -3.33 -60.80 9.35
CA PRO A 482 -2.03 -60.37 9.90
C PRO A 482 -0.75 -60.60 9.04
N ASP A 483 0.31 -59.85 9.40
CA ASP A 483 1.78 -60.05 9.36
C ASP A 483 2.50 -60.90 8.28
N GLN A 484 3.45 -60.26 7.57
CA GLN A 484 4.74 -60.85 7.15
C GLN A 484 5.87 -59.79 7.11
N PRO A 485 7.16 -60.19 7.22
CA PRO A 485 8.17 -59.44 7.95
C PRO A 485 9.12 -58.60 7.08
N ALA A 486 9.78 -57.63 7.72
CA ALA A 486 10.79 -56.73 7.18
C ALA A 486 12.08 -57.46 6.71
N PRO A 487 12.76 -56.96 5.65
CA PRO A 487 14.10 -57.41 5.31
C PRO A 487 15.19 -56.64 6.08
N THR A 488 16.25 -57.38 6.41
CA THR A 488 17.48 -57.01 7.13
C THR A 488 18.38 -56.05 6.32
N PRO A 489 19.25 -55.25 6.98
CA PRO A 489 20.07 -54.22 6.30
C PRO A 489 21.39 -54.78 5.77
N GLU A 490 21.76 -54.39 4.55
CA GLU A 490 23.05 -54.69 3.92
C GLU A 490 24.00 -53.48 4.05
N THR A 491 25.23 -53.73 4.52
CA THR A 491 26.27 -52.73 4.76
C THR A 491 26.99 -52.33 3.47
N ALA A 492 27.04 -51.03 3.16
CA ALA A 492 27.87 -50.43 2.12
C ALA A 492 29.11 -49.70 2.71
N PRO A 493 30.23 -49.61 1.96
CA PRO A 493 31.56 -49.32 2.50
C PRO A 493 31.86 -47.83 2.71
N THR A 494 32.87 -47.56 3.54
CA THR A 494 33.40 -46.24 3.91
C THR A 494 33.88 -45.42 2.70
N PRO A 495 33.49 -44.14 2.54
CA PRO A 495 34.03 -43.28 1.49
C PRO A 495 35.45 -42.79 1.84
N THR A 496 36.30 -42.77 0.82
CA THR A 496 37.59 -42.05 0.79
C THR A 496 37.31 -40.58 0.42
N PRO A 497 37.98 -39.58 1.01
CA PRO A 497 37.68 -38.17 0.72
C PRO A 497 38.06 -37.79 -0.72
N GLU A 498 37.10 -37.25 -1.46
CA GLU A 498 37.29 -36.61 -2.77
C GLU A 498 37.79 -35.15 -2.61
N PRO A 499 38.58 -34.63 -3.58
CA PRO A 499 39.14 -33.28 -3.51
C PRO A 499 38.07 -32.21 -3.79
N SER A 500 38.32 -31.01 -3.28
CA SER A 500 37.46 -29.81 -3.39
C SER A 500 36.98 -29.56 -4.83
N PRO A 501 35.67 -29.26 -5.06
CA PRO A 501 35.17 -28.92 -6.38
C PRO A 501 35.73 -27.57 -6.85
N THR A 502 36.09 -27.53 -8.14
CA THR A 502 36.31 -26.31 -8.92
C THR A 502 34.94 -25.70 -9.25
N PRO A 503 34.74 -24.38 -9.17
CA PRO A 503 33.42 -23.77 -9.41
C PRO A 503 32.91 -24.09 -10.83
N GLU A 504 31.64 -24.48 -10.92
CA GLU A 504 30.94 -24.69 -12.19
C GLU A 504 30.70 -23.36 -12.92
N PRO A 505 30.75 -23.34 -14.26
CA PRO A 505 30.33 -22.17 -15.04
C PRO A 505 28.83 -21.93 -14.88
N VAL A 506 28.46 -20.66 -14.73
CA VAL A 506 27.06 -20.20 -14.61
C VAL A 506 26.23 -20.71 -15.79
N VAL A 507 25.20 -21.49 -15.49
CA VAL A 507 24.21 -21.94 -16.48
C VAL A 507 23.18 -20.83 -16.64
N VAL A 508 23.20 -20.15 -17.79
CA VAL A 508 22.11 -19.26 -18.22
C VAL A 508 20.86 -20.11 -18.47
N PRO A 509 19.71 -19.83 -17.82
CA PRO A 509 18.48 -20.54 -18.11
C PRO A 509 17.96 -20.18 -19.53
N ALA A 510 17.40 -21.17 -20.22
CA ALA A 510 16.82 -21.00 -21.56
C ALA A 510 15.60 -20.04 -21.54
N PRO A 511 15.33 -19.32 -22.64
CA PRO A 511 14.27 -18.30 -22.67
C PRO A 511 12.90 -18.93 -22.42
N GLY A 512 12.31 -18.58 -21.28
CA GLY A 512 10.89 -18.81 -21.01
C GLY A 512 10.09 -17.82 -21.83
N THR A 513 9.07 -18.29 -22.54
CA THR A 513 8.13 -17.42 -23.24
C THR A 513 7.40 -16.52 -22.24
N ALA A 514 7.65 -15.21 -22.32
CA ALA A 514 6.98 -14.19 -21.54
C ALA A 514 5.48 -14.13 -21.91
N THR A 515 4.62 -14.36 -20.93
CA THR A 515 3.22 -13.93 -20.97
C THR A 515 2.91 -13.18 -19.67
N GLY A 516 3.12 -11.87 -19.66
CA GLY A 516 2.60 -11.00 -18.60
C GLY A 516 3.45 -9.76 -18.30
N GLY A 517 2.95 -8.59 -18.73
CA GLY A 517 2.87 -7.41 -17.87
C GLY A 517 4.13 -6.62 -17.53
N ALA A 518 4.97 -6.25 -18.50
CA ALA A 518 5.90 -5.17 -18.24
C ALA A 518 5.24 -3.80 -18.44
N SER A 519 5.70 -2.79 -17.71
CA SER A 519 5.22 -1.40 -17.82
C SER A 519 6.30 -0.46 -18.30
N LEU A 520 5.88 0.60 -18.99
CA LEU A 520 6.70 1.51 -19.78
C LEU A 520 6.37 2.95 -19.37
N GLN A 521 7.19 3.64 -18.59
CA GLN A 521 6.97 5.07 -18.33
C GLN A 521 7.96 5.90 -19.15
N GLY A 522 7.49 6.47 -20.28
CA GLY A 522 8.24 7.45 -21.07
C GLY A 522 8.54 7.14 -22.54
N GLY A 523 8.07 6.01 -23.10
CA GLY A 523 8.23 5.70 -24.53
C GLY A 523 8.82 4.33 -24.86
N GLY A 524 9.30 3.62 -23.83
CA GLY A 524 9.83 2.26 -23.95
C GLY A 524 8.79 1.25 -24.47
N ARG A 525 9.25 0.03 -24.78
CA ARG A 525 8.48 -1.09 -25.32
C ARG A 525 9.06 -2.43 -24.88
N ILE A 526 8.22 -3.47 -24.83
CA ILE A 526 8.69 -4.85 -24.68
C ILE A 526 8.99 -5.47 -26.02
N VAL A 527 10.18 -6.04 -26.15
CA VAL A 527 10.64 -6.77 -27.33
C VAL A 527 11.14 -8.12 -26.87
N ASP A 528 10.50 -9.20 -27.31
CA ASP A 528 10.89 -10.59 -27.02
C ASP A 528 11.05 -10.98 -25.54
N GLY A 529 10.54 -10.17 -24.61
CA GLY A 529 10.61 -10.39 -23.16
C GLY A 529 11.46 -9.36 -22.41
N ASP A 530 12.20 -8.52 -23.15
CA ASP A 530 13.10 -7.52 -22.60
C ASP A 530 12.47 -6.12 -22.60
N LEU A 531 12.84 -5.32 -21.60
CA LEU A 531 12.40 -3.94 -21.45
C LEU A 531 13.32 -3.01 -22.24
N MET A 532 12.81 -2.35 -23.28
CA MET A 532 13.58 -1.44 -24.13
C MET A 532 13.05 -0.01 -24.00
N GLY A 533 13.86 0.97 -23.62
CA GLY A 533 13.59 2.40 -23.66
C GLY A 533 13.63 2.95 -25.08
N SER A 534 13.95 4.24 -25.22
CA SER A 534 13.93 4.98 -26.48
C SER A 534 15.17 5.87 -26.68
N ALA A 535 15.01 7.11 -27.13
CA ALA A 535 16.10 8.08 -27.24
C ALA A 535 15.86 9.31 -26.35
N SER A 536 14.92 9.19 -25.41
CA SER A 536 14.52 10.21 -24.44
C SER A 536 14.82 9.69 -23.03
N GLY A 537 15.03 10.57 -22.05
CA GLY A 537 15.21 10.10 -20.66
C GLY A 537 13.91 9.55 -20.09
N GLU A 538 13.95 8.31 -19.60
CA GLU A 538 12.78 7.52 -19.21
C GLU A 538 12.93 6.88 -17.84
N ARG A 539 11.80 6.50 -17.24
CA ARG A 539 11.80 5.67 -16.03
C ARG A 539 11.44 4.23 -16.41
N LEU A 540 12.44 3.35 -16.34
CA LEU A 540 12.29 1.93 -16.62
C LEU A 540 12.25 1.15 -15.31
N VAL A 541 11.21 0.36 -15.09
CA VAL A 541 11.04 -0.40 -13.85
C VAL A 541 10.97 -1.88 -14.18
N GLY A 542 11.93 -2.65 -13.67
CA GLY A 542 11.91 -4.10 -13.74
C GLY A 542 10.67 -4.66 -13.03
N GLN A 543 10.08 -5.70 -13.62
CA GLN A 543 9.02 -6.51 -13.00
C GLN A 543 9.47 -7.97 -13.09
N GLY A 544 9.22 -8.78 -12.05
CA GLY A 544 9.84 -10.09 -11.76
C GLY A 544 9.77 -11.19 -12.84
N GLY A 545 10.37 -10.93 -14.00
CA GLY A 545 10.31 -11.73 -15.22
C GLY A 545 11.02 -11.11 -16.43
N ALA A 546 11.40 -9.82 -16.40
CA ALA A 546 12.34 -9.24 -17.36
C ALA A 546 13.75 -9.81 -17.09
N LEU A 547 14.43 -10.32 -18.12
CA LEU A 547 15.81 -10.77 -18.01
C LEU A 547 16.79 -9.67 -18.40
N GLU A 548 16.36 -8.72 -19.26
CA GLU A 548 17.15 -7.56 -19.66
C GLU A 548 16.32 -6.26 -19.66
N ILE A 549 16.96 -5.14 -19.27
CA ILE A 549 16.42 -3.79 -19.31
C ILE A 549 17.42 -2.88 -20.03
N HIS A 550 16.99 -2.18 -21.08
CA HIS A 550 17.81 -1.33 -21.94
C HIS A 550 17.27 0.09 -21.98
N GLY A 551 17.95 1.09 -21.41
CA GLY A 551 17.61 2.53 -21.50
C GLY A 551 17.69 3.08 -22.93
N LEU A 552 18.71 2.62 -23.67
CA LEU A 552 19.09 3.02 -25.03
C LEU A 552 19.67 4.43 -25.10
N GLY A 553 18.91 5.49 -24.89
CA GLY A 553 19.50 6.82 -24.84
C GLY A 553 18.57 7.87 -24.30
N GLY A 554 19.15 8.96 -23.80
CA GLY A 554 18.48 9.81 -22.82
C GLY A 554 19.12 9.63 -21.46
N ASP A 555 18.79 10.49 -20.49
CA ASP A 555 19.19 10.28 -19.10
C ASP A 555 18.14 9.39 -18.45
N ASP A 556 18.36 8.08 -18.43
CA ASP A 556 17.39 7.09 -17.99
C ASP A 556 17.51 6.77 -16.50
N ARG A 557 16.38 6.44 -15.90
CA ARG A 557 16.27 5.98 -14.52
C ARG A 557 15.76 4.54 -14.51
N ILE A 558 16.66 3.60 -14.28
CA ILE A 558 16.39 2.15 -14.33
C ILE A 558 16.26 1.61 -12.89
N VAL A 559 15.09 1.09 -12.52
CA VAL A 559 14.82 0.50 -11.20
C VAL A 559 14.82 -1.02 -11.34
N SER A 560 15.69 -1.71 -10.59
CA SER A 560 15.72 -3.17 -10.59
C SER A 560 14.54 -3.77 -9.82
N SER A 561 14.23 -5.04 -10.10
CA SER A 561 13.14 -5.79 -9.49
C SER A 561 13.69 -6.86 -8.55
N GLN A 562 12.84 -7.76 -8.04
CA GLN A 562 13.30 -8.91 -7.24
C GLN A 562 13.96 -10.02 -8.08
N ALA A 563 13.85 -9.96 -9.41
CA ALA A 563 14.50 -10.91 -10.29
C ALA A 563 15.95 -10.49 -10.59
N SER A 564 16.74 -11.42 -11.13
CA SER A 564 18.10 -11.14 -11.60
C SER A 564 18.04 -10.56 -13.00
N GLU A 565 18.42 -9.29 -13.16
CA GLU A 565 18.36 -8.57 -14.43
C GLU A 565 19.74 -8.22 -15.01
N LEU A 566 19.83 -8.16 -16.34
CA LEU A 566 20.89 -7.47 -17.06
C LEU A 566 20.42 -6.06 -17.40
N LEU A 567 21.15 -5.05 -16.95
CA LEU A 567 20.79 -3.64 -17.06
C LEU A 567 21.76 -2.94 -17.99
N PHE A 568 21.22 -2.24 -18.98
CA PHE A 568 21.94 -1.44 -19.96
C PHE A 568 21.39 -0.01 -19.91
N GLY A 569 22.21 0.98 -19.58
CA GLY A 569 21.81 2.39 -19.59
C GLY A 569 21.74 2.92 -21.02
N GLY A 570 22.79 2.63 -21.80
CA GLY A 570 22.94 3.14 -23.14
C GLY A 570 23.60 4.52 -23.16
N ALA A 571 23.01 5.48 -23.87
CA ALA A 571 23.63 6.78 -24.12
C ALA A 571 22.95 7.90 -23.34
N GLY A 572 23.59 8.38 -22.29
CA GLY A 572 23.16 9.54 -21.54
C GLY A 572 23.76 9.47 -20.15
N ARG A 573 23.17 10.18 -19.19
CA ARG A 573 23.53 9.99 -17.79
C ARG A 573 22.46 9.15 -17.12
N ASP A 574 22.73 7.87 -16.98
CA ASP A 574 21.75 6.92 -16.49
C ASP A 574 21.89 6.71 -14.98
N THR A 575 20.78 6.37 -14.33
CA THR A 575 20.73 6.09 -12.90
C THR A 575 20.09 4.73 -12.66
N PHE A 576 20.90 3.77 -12.24
CA PHE A 576 20.48 2.41 -11.87
C PHE A 576 20.14 2.36 -10.38
N VAL A 577 18.97 1.87 -10.03
CA VAL A 577 18.44 1.98 -8.67
C VAL A 577 18.09 0.62 -8.11
N PHE A 578 18.73 0.32 -6.98
CA PHE A 578 18.60 -0.93 -6.24
C PHE A 578 18.05 -0.64 -4.85
N ARG A 579 16.98 -1.32 -4.48
CA ARG A 579 16.27 -1.12 -3.21
C ARG A 579 15.56 -2.41 -2.80
N GLY A 580 15.60 -2.77 -1.51
CA GLY A 580 14.98 -4.01 -1.02
C GLY A 580 15.63 -5.28 -1.58
N GLU A 581 14.85 -6.33 -1.81
CA GLU A 581 15.37 -7.53 -2.50
C GLU A 581 15.47 -7.24 -4.00
N SER A 582 16.68 -7.02 -4.51
CA SER A 582 16.92 -6.68 -5.93
C SER A 582 17.35 -7.89 -6.79
N GLY A 583 17.34 -9.11 -6.26
CA GLY A 583 17.92 -10.25 -7.00
C GLY A 583 19.44 -10.12 -7.21
N ASN A 584 20.01 -10.92 -8.12
CA ASN A 584 21.44 -10.79 -8.50
C ASN A 584 21.54 -10.10 -9.85
N ASP A 585 21.78 -8.80 -9.85
CA ASP A 585 21.75 -7.95 -11.04
C ASP A 585 23.14 -7.74 -11.63
N SER A 586 23.19 -7.40 -12.91
CA SER A 586 24.40 -7.01 -13.62
C SER A 586 24.15 -5.75 -14.44
N ILE A 587 24.95 -4.71 -14.22
CA ILE A 587 25.02 -3.55 -15.13
C ILE A 587 26.10 -3.84 -16.17
N GLU A 588 25.72 -3.82 -17.43
CA GLU A 588 26.54 -4.33 -18.54
C GLU A 588 27.32 -3.22 -19.29
N ASP A 589 26.97 -1.95 -19.10
CA ASP A 589 27.54 -0.82 -19.85
C ASP A 589 27.81 0.44 -19.01
N PHE A 590 28.02 0.30 -17.70
CA PHE A 590 28.20 1.42 -16.76
C PHE A 590 29.30 2.43 -17.20
N GLU A 591 28.92 3.68 -17.49
CA GLU A 591 29.84 4.73 -17.95
C GLU A 591 30.48 5.49 -16.78
N LEU A 592 31.79 5.26 -16.55
CA LEU A 592 32.57 5.94 -15.53
C LEU A 592 33.10 7.31 -15.99
N GLY A 593 32.76 8.35 -15.25
CA GLY A 593 33.41 9.66 -15.32
C GLY A 593 33.18 10.46 -16.61
N GLY A 594 33.07 11.79 -16.49
CA GLY A 594 32.75 12.67 -17.60
C GLY A 594 31.37 13.32 -17.46
N SER A 595 30.84 13.88 -18.56
CA SER A 595 29.55 14.58 -18.55
C SER A 595 28.34 13.63 -18.58
N ASN A 596 28.55 12.39 -19.01
CA ASN A 596 27.55 11.34 -19.16
C ASN A 596 27.80 10.20 -18.15
N ALA A 597 28.43 10.51 -17.01
CA ALA A 597 28.80 9.49 -16.03
C ALA A 597 27.58 8.95 -15.30
N ASP A 598 27.34 7.66 -15.41
CA ASP A 598 26.21 6.98 -14.78
C ASP A 598 26.28 7.00 -13.25
N ARG A 599 25.14 6.69 -12.63
CA ARG A 599 25.01 6.61 -11.17
C ARG A 599 24.32 5.33 -10.74
N ILE A 600 24.72 4.85 -9.57
CA ILE A 600 24.10 3.74 -8.87
C ILE A 600 23.43 4.31 -7.62
N ALA A 601 22.11 4.27 -7.54
CA ALA A 601 21.39 4.58 -6.32
C ALA A 601 21.19 3.30 -5.49
N LEU A 602 21.70 3.31 -4.27
CA LEU A 602 21.55 2.23 -3.30
C LEU A 602 20.69 2.72 -2.13
N ASP A 603 19.48 2.19 -2.02
CA ASP A 603 18.59 2.36 -0.85
C ASP A 603 18.65 1.11 0.01
N TYR A 604 19.74 1.01 0.78
CA TYR A 604 19.97 -0.02 1.77
C TYR A 604 20.56 0.59 3.02
N ALA A 605 19.98 0.25 4.17
CA ALA A 605 20.49 0.70 5.48
C ALA A 605 21.96 0.33 5.74
N ALA A 606 22.51 -0.65 5.00
CA ALA A 606 23.91 -1.06 5.08
C ALA A 606 24.89 -0.06 4.45
N PHE A 607 24.45 0.85 3.57
CA PHE A 607 25.32 1.76 2.83
C PHE A 607 25.08 3.22 3.22
N GLY A 608 25.68 3.64 4.35
CA GLY A 608 25.63 5.04 4.78
C GLY A 608 26.74 5.91 4.17
N SER A 609 27.74 5.30 3.53
CA SER A 609 28.89 5.98 2.94
C SER A 609 29.51 5.20 1.79
N PHE A 610 30.29 5.88 0.93
CA PHE A 610 31.03 5.22 -0.15
C PHE A 610 32.05 4.19 0.36
N ASP A 611 32.60 4.40 1.57
CA ASP A 611 33.49 3.44 2.19
C ASP A 611 32.75 2.13 2.53
N ASP A 612 31.46 2.18 2.87
CA ASP A 612 30.63 0.99 3.11
C ASP A 612 30.43 0.19 1.82
N VAL A 613 30.18 0.89 0.70
CA VAL A 613 30.09 0.27 -0.63
C VAL A 613 31.41 -0.41 -1.00
N LEU A 614 32.54 0.28 -0.83
CA LEU A 614 33.86 -0.32 -1.09
C LEU A 614 34.17 -1.48 -0.15
N ALA A 615 33.66 -1.49 1.07
CA ALA A 615 33.83 -2.62 1.99
C ALA A 615 33.05 -3.86 1.51
N ALA A 616 31.88 -3.66 0.90
CA ALA A 616 31.05 -4.73 0.34
C ALA A 616 31.45 -5.16 -1.10
N ALA A 617 32.27 -4.35 -1.79
CA ALA A 617 32.71 -4.63 -3.15
C ALA A 617 33.95 -5.54 -3.22
N ARG A 618 34.02 -6.39 -4.26
CA ARG A 618 35.22 -7.17 -4.60
C ARG A 618 35.37 -7.35 -6.11
N ASP A 619 36.61 -7.33 -6.60
CA ASP A 619 36.89 -7.66 -8.00
C ASP A 619 36.70 -9.16 -8.28
N VAL A 620 36.09 -9.48 -9.41
CA VAL A 620 35.96 -10.83 -9.97
C VAL A 620 36.38 -10.78 -11.44
N GLY A 621 37.66 -11.02 -11.71
CA GLY A 621 38.17 -10.82 -13.06
C GLY A 621 38.29 -9.33 -13.38
N SER A 622 37.62 -8.86 -14.43
CA SER A 622 37.49 -7.43 -14.77
C SER A 622 36.29 -6.75 -14.11
N ASP A 623 35.40 -7.52 -13.48
CA ASP A 623 34.14 -7.04 -12.95
C ASP A 623 34.25 -6.67 -11.47
N THR A 624 33.35 -5.80 -11.00
CA THR A 624 33.14 -5.56 -9.57
C THR A 624 31.83 -6.17 -9.13
N VAL A 625 31.87 -6.98 -8.07
CA VAL A 625 30.66 -7.48 -7.40
C VAL A 625 30.50 -6.79 -6.06
N ILE A 626 29.36 -6.13 -5.86
CA ILE A 626 28.93 -5.49 -4.62
C ILE A 626 27.92 -6.41 -3.93
N ASP A 627 28.23 -6.82 -2.71
CA ASP A 627 27.34 -7.62 -1.87
C ASP A 627 26.27 -6.72 -1.23
N LEU A 628 24.99 -6.95 -1.56
CA LEU A 628 23.85 -6.20 -1.02
C LEU A 628 23.16 -6.95 0.14
N GLY A 629 23.75 -8.05 0.62
CA GLY A 629 23.22 -8.91 1.67
C GLY A 629 22.60 -10.20 1.14
N GLU A 630 21.30 -10.20 0.88
CA GLU A 630 20.59 -11.36 0.27
C GLU A 630 20.64 -11.34 -1.27
N SER A 631 21.23 -10.29 -1.84
CA SER A 631 21.34 -9.99 -3.28
C SER A 631 22.76 -9.51 -3.62
N SER A 632 23.07 -9.36 -4.91
CA SER A 632 24.35 -8.80 -5.36
C SER A 632 24.18 -7.96 -6.62
N LEU A 633 25.03 -6.94 -6.76
CA LEU A 633 25.16 -6.15 -7.98
C LEU A 633 26.52 -6.41 -8.63
N THR A 634 26.53 -6.79 -9.89
CA THR A 634 27.75 -6.90 -10.71
C THR A 634 27.86 -5.69 -11.63
N LEU A 635 29.04 -5.09 -11.70
CA LEU A 635 29.41 -4.08 -12.69
C LEU A 635 30.38 -4.73 -13.66
N ASN A 636 29.89 -5.03 -14.86
CA ASN A 636 30.70 -5.70 -15.89
C ASN A 636 31.78 -4.76 -16.41
N ASP A 637 33.01 -5.27 -16.55
CA ASP A 637 34.17 -4.55 -17.07
C ASP A 637 34.52 -3.23 -16.33
N VAL A 638 34.07 -3.12 -15.07
CA VAL A 638 34.41 -2.03 -14.15
C VAL A 638 35.17 -2.61 -12.96
N SER A 639 36.41 -2.17 -12.73
CA SER A 639 37.16 -2.60 -11.56
C SER A 639 36.87 -1.74 -10.33
N LYS A 640 36.95 -2.34 -9.14
CA LYS A 640 36.68 -1.69 -7.86
C LYS A 640 37.54 -0.45 -7.64
N GLY A 641 38.75 -0.45 -8.21
CA GLY A 641 39.69 0.67 -8.11
C GLY A 641 39.31 1.89 -8.96
N GLU A 642 38.34 1.76 -9.86
CA GLU A 642 37.87 2.84 -10.74
C GLU A 642 36.65 3.57 -10.17
N LEU A 643 35.91 2.94 -9.24
CA LEU A 643 34.76 3.52 -8.56
C LEU A 643 35.12 4.75 -7.73
N GLN A 644 34.26 5.76 -7.79
CA GLN A 644 34.36 7.02 -7.07
C GLN A 644 33.06 7.30 -6.29
N ALA A 645 33.16 8.11 -5.24
CA ALA A 645 31.99 8.44 -4.42
C ALA A 645 30.85 9.10 -5.19
N ASN A 646 31.15 9.82 -6.28
CA ASN A 646 30.15 10.47 -7.13
C ASN A 646 29.43 9.51 -8.08
N ASP A 647 29.87 8.25 -8.19
CA ASP A 647 29.19 7.22 -8.98
C ASP A 647 28.00 6.64 -8.19
N PHE A 648 27.88 6.97 -6.91
CA PHE A 648 26.85 6.46 -6.02
C PHE A 648 25.93 7.56 -5.49
N LEU A 649 24.64 7.23 -5.38
CA LEU A 649 23.64 7.96 -4.63
C LEU A 649 23.21 7.04 -3.46
N LEU A 650 23.61 7.39 -2.25
CA LEU A 650 23.25 6.63 -1.05
C LEU A 650 22.03 7.31 -0.43
N ILE A 651 20.90 6.61 -0.43
CA ILE A 651 19.57 7.15 -0.11
C ILE A 651 19.11 6.64 1.25
#